data_AF-A0A418QIW2-F1
#
_entry.id   AF-A0A418QIW2-F1
#
_cell.length_a   1.000
_cell.length_b   1.000
_cell.length_c   1.000
_cell.angle_alpha   90.00
_cell.angle_beta   90.00
_cell.angle_gamma   90.00
#
_symmetry.space_group_name_H-M   'P 1'
#
loop_
_entity.id
_entity.type
_entity.pdbx_description
1 polymer ?
#
loop_
_entity_poly.entity_id
_entity_poly.type
_entity_poly.pdbx_seq_one_letter_code
_entity_poly.pdbx_strand_id
1 'polypeptide(L)'
;MKKLLLLPALLAAFSTSHGQTFVRDPKPAPRTVCYASPEVAHTKLPLPAAYLQQQSTPRRGAATSRIEVAYTGFTPQAQAAFQRAIDIWESLLISPVTIRVQATWTSLGPRVLGSAGATAYYQDLSGATRGGVLYPVALAEKISGQDLNSPTEPDISARFSSDTNWYYGLDGKTPAGKYDLVSVVLHELCHGLGFIASTSYSSGTGSYSNPPSIYGTYMQNQAGQALTNNAQFPNSSLALGTQYTGNQLYFNSPLAKAVNSSFAPRLYAPNPYESGSSISHLNESTYTSGDLNSLMTPQIASAEAMHNPGPITLRMFDEMGWFNTAIRHKRLPDSEVAQDFPVTATVVSDGTVTPGSVKLVYTVDNAPVATVAMTSLGGNQYRGVIGNPGLNHTVRYYITAADNETGRTYTAPATYQPGVATVDRYSFAIGPDVTVPVVRHQAPTYRFADKLPLVLTAQATDNLGVASVTAEYAVNGVAQPAVGLTRQAATDTYSGAVGAAANLKAGDVVTYRLVTRDAAAATNQVVSPGSGTYTVNIVAFKAAQSAYTNNLNTATPLDFVGEGFTITQPAGFSNAAIHSDHQYTDDSTRIYQLLVPIRIAAPAVTMSYDEIVLVEPGEPNSKYGTEEFYDYVVVEGSSDQGTSWQPLVSALTNGYDSALQPEWLAAWNAGLNAIGSSTTVGTPALFKPHTFDLAKTFAQGDEVRLRFRLTSDPGAHGWGWAVDNLTINNVVTGVASGLQAAGGLTVYPNPNAGQFRVRATFARPTSGLELLVRNSLGQVVYRRSVPTTTGQLDLPVDLGSLASGLYQVSLGSGTDAAARKVLIQR
;
A
#
# COMPACT_ATOMS: atom_id res chain seq x y z
N MET A 1 53.37 -30.75 15.27
CA MET A 1 52.26 -31.62 15.74
C MET A 1 51.37 -30.81 16.68
N LYS A 2 50.35 -30.13 16.14
CA LYS A 2 49.36 -29.35 16.89
C LYS A 2 47.98 -29.87 16.48
N LYS A 3 47.19 -30.31 17.47
CA LYS A 3 45.86 -30.89 17.29
C LYS A 3 44.86 -29.80 16.87
N LEU A 4 44.23 -29.97 15.72
CA LEU A 4 43.08 -29.18 15.28
C LEU A 4 41.85 -29.59 16.12
N LEU A 5 41.25 -28.60 16.79
CA LEU A 5 39.90 -28.69 17.36
C LEU A 5 38.90 -28.42 16.23
N LEU A 6 38.12 -29.43 15.87
CA LEU A 6 36.95 -29.31 14.99
C LEU A 6 35.78 -28.74 15.81
N LEU A 7 35.35 -27.52 15.49
CA LEU A 7 34.04 -26.98 15.87
C LEU A 7 32.96 -27.66 15.01
N PRO A 8 31.89 -28.23 15.59
CA PRO A 8 30.72 -28.61 14.81
C PRO A 8 29.92 -27.34 14.47
N ALA A 9 29.71 -27.10 13.18
CA ALA A 9 28.83 -26.06 12.68
C ALA A 9 27.36 -26.45 12.96
N LEU A 10 26.73 -25.73 13.88
CA LEU A 10 25.30 -25.82 14.15
C LEU A 10 24.55 -25.05 13.05
N LEU A 11 23.95 -25.76 12.09
CA LEU A 11 22.95 -25.16 11.20
C LEU A 11 21.66 -25.01 12.00
N ALA A 12 21.37 -23.80 12.48
CA ALA A 12 20.05 -23.43 12.97
C ALA A 12 19.09 -23.36 11.77
N ALA A 13 18.26 -24.40 11.61
CA ALA A 13 17.09 -24.33 10.74
C ALA A 13 16.06 -23.43 11.42
N PHE A 14 15.91 -22.19 10.94
CA PHE A 14 14.80 -21.33 11.35
C PHE A 14 13.48 -21.97 10.92
N SER A 15 12.80 -22.64 11.85
CA SER A 15 11.42 -23.06 11.68
C SER A 15 10.53 -21.91 12.15
N THR A 16 10.02 -21.13 11.21
CA THR A 16 9.03 -20.09 11.50
C THR A 16 7.69 -20.78 11.76
N SER A 17 7.27 -20.79 13.03
CA SER A 17 5.92 -21.20 13.42
C SER A 17 4.93 -20.12 12.95
N HIS A 18 4.53 -20.16 11.69
CA HIS A 18 3.43 -19.34 11.21
C HIS A 18 2.12 -19.98 11.70
N GLY A 19 1.43 -19.31 12.63
CA GLY A 19 -0.04 -19.32 12.61
C GLY A 19 -0.51 -18.91 11.21
N GLN A 20 -1.70 -19.33 10.78
CA GLN A 20 -2.20 -19.06 9.42
C GLN A 20 -2.26 -17.56 9.12
N THR A 21 -1.19 -17.01 8.57
CA THR A 21 -1.08 -15.63 8.09
C THR A 21 -1.10 -15.69 6.57
N PHE A 22 -2.27 -15.41 5.99
CA PHE A 22 -2.36 -15.14 4.56
C PHE A 22 -1.56 -13.87 4.28
N VAL A 23 -0.53 -13.95 3.45
CA VAL A 23 0.32 -12.80 3.14
C VAL A 23 -0.19 -12.15 1.87
N ARG A 24 -0.72 -10.92 2.01
CA ARG A 24 -1.05 -10.04 0.88
C ARG A 24 0.24 -9.56 0.23
N ASP A 25 0.34 -9.65 -1.09
CA ASP A 25 1.41 -9.01 -1.85
C ASP A 25 1.12 -7.51 -1.95
N PRO A 26 2.08 -6.63 -1.56
CA PRO A 26 1.88 -5.19 -1.60
C PRO A 26 1.86 -4.60 -3.02
N LYS A 27 2.30 -5.34 -4.05
CA LYS A 27 2.36 -4.83 -5.42
C LYS A 27 0.95 -4.67 -6.01
N PRO A 28 0.65 -3.53 -6.67
CA PRO A 28 -0.62 -3.36 -7.36
C PRO A 28 -0.78 -4.43 -8.43
N ALA A 29 -1.97 -5.02 -8.46
CA ALA A 29 -2.29 -6.07 -9.40
C ALA A 29 -2.29 -5.53 -10.85
N PRO A 30 -1.58 -6.16 -11.79
CA PRO A 30 -1.54 -5.70 -13.17
C PRO A 30 -2.92 -5.84 -13.82
N ARG A 31 -3.31 -4.82 -14.59
CA ARG A 31 -4.52 -4.83 -15.43
C ARG A 31 -4.16 -5.27 -16.84
N THR A 32 -5.03 -6.08 -17.44
CA THR A 32 -4.92 -6.52 -18.84
C THR A 32 -5.91 -5.72 -19.69
N VAL A 33 -5.59 -5.50 -20.95
CA VAL A 33 -6.35 -4.63 -21.87
C VAL A 33 -6.87 -5.45 -23.04
N CYS A 34 -8.18 -5.34 -23.30
CA CYS A 34 -8.80 -5.89 -24.51
C CYS A 34 -8.85 -4.83 -25.61
N TYR A 35 -8.24 -5.14 -26.76
CA TYR A 35 -8.21 -4.26 -27.92
C TYR A 35 -9.31 -4.59 -28.94
N ALA A 36 -9.83 -3.55 -29.58
CA ALA A 36 -10.68 -3.67 -30.76
C ALA A 36 -9.84 -4.07 -31.99
N SER A 37 -10.24 -5.16 -32.64
CA SER A 37 -9.76 -5.52 -33.98
C SER A 37 -10.44 -4.64 -35.04
N PRO A 38 -9.72 -4.23 -36.11
CA PRO A 38 -10.32 -3.51 -37.23
C PRO A 38 -11.19 -4.42 -38.12
N GLU A 39 -11.20 -5.72 -37.88
CA GLU A 39 -11.93 -6.71 -38.67
C GLU A 39 -13.43 -6.76 -38.33
N VAL A 40 -14.20 -7.36 -39.25
CA VAL A 40 -15.61 -7.67 -39.07
C VAL A 40 -15.76 -9.17 -39.13
N ALA A 41 -16.00 -9.81 -37.99
CA ALA A 41 -16.14 -11.26 -37.90
C ALA A 41 -17.59 -11.61 -37.57
N HIS A 42 -18.33 -12.17 -38.52
CA HIS A 42 -19.73 -12.58 -38.32
C HIS A 42 -19.84 -13.95 -37.63
N THR A 43 -19.26 -14.06 -36.44
CA THR A 43 -19.16 -15.32 -35.70
C THR A 43 -20.00 -15.29 -34.43
N LYS A 44 -20.53 -16.46 -34.05
CA LYS A 44 -21.30 -16.63 -32.81
C LYS A 44 -20.98 -17.98 -32.19
N LEU A 45 -20.44 -17.96 -30.97
CA LEU A 45 -20.22 -19.17 -30.20
C LEU A 45 -21.51 -19.67 -29.53
N PRO A 46 -21.68 -21.00 -29.37
CA PRO A 46 -22.76 -21.56 -28.57
C PRO A 46 -22.58 -21.23 -27.09
N LEU A 47 -23.66 -21.01 -26.36
CA LEU A 47 -23.62 -20.87 -24.89
C LEU A 47 -23.10 -22.14 -24.21
N PRO A 48 -22.47 -22.06 -23.03
CA PRO A 48 -21.99 -23.23 -22.29
C PRO A 48 -23.13 -24.19 -21.93
N ALA A 49 -22.84 -25.50 -21.96
CA ALA A 49 -23.84 -26.52 -21.61
C ALA A 49 -24.33 -26.39 -20.16
N ALA A 50 -23.44 -26.07 -19.21
CA ALA A 50 -23.80 -25.87 -17.79
C ALA A 50 -24.80 -24.72 -17.62
N TYR A 51 -24.56 -23.60 -18.31
CA TYR A 51 -25.47 -22.46 -18.35
C TYR A 51 -26.86 -22.85 -18.88
N LEU A 52 -26.92 -23.56 -20.01
CA LEU A 52 -28.19 -24.01 -20.61
C LEU A 52 -28.94 -25.00 -19.69
N GLN A 53 -28.24 -25.89 -19.00
CA GLN A 53 -28.82 -26.81 -18.03
C GLN A 53 -29.42 -26.07 -16.83
N GLN A 54 -28.71 -25.06 -16.31
CA GLN A 54 -29.22 -24.21 -15.23
C GLN A 54 -30.48 -23.44 -15.65
N GLN A 55 -30.56 -22.99 -16.91
CA GLN A 55 -31.75 -22.30 -17.44
C GLN A 55 -32.97 -23.21 -17.64
N SER A 56 -32.76 -24.50 -17.92
CA SER A 56 -33.83 -25.46 -18.24
C SER A 56 -34.46 -26.14 -17.02
N THR A 57 -33.90 -25.95 -15.82
CA THR A 57 -34.38 -26.62 -14.60
C THR A 57 -35.39 -25.73 -13.84
N PRO A 58 -36.66 -26.15 -13.64
CA PRO A 58 -37.73 -25.30 -13.09
C PRO A 58 -37.60 -25.00 -11.59
N ARG A 59 -36.69 -25.66 -10.88
CA ARG A 59 -36.19 -25.23 -9.58
C ARG A 59 -34.74 -24.82 -9.81
N ARG A 60 -34.44 -23.51 -9.82
CA ARG A 60 -33.05 -23.02 -9.81
C ARG A 60 -32.33 -23.77 -8.68
N GLY A 61 -31.41 -24.67 -9.00
CA GLY A 61 -30.42 -25.12 -8.03
C GLY A 61 -29.72 -23.89 -7.46
N ALA A 62 -29.30 -23.93 -6.19
CA ALA A 62 -28.48 -22.85 -5.64
C ALA A 62 -27.25 -22.68 -6.54
N ALA A 63 -26.94 -21.43 -6.94
CA ALA A 63 -25.74 -21.15 -7.69
C ALA A 63 -24.52 -21.63 -6.88
N THR A 64 -23.59 -22.31 -7.53
CA THR A 64 -22.38 -22.85 -6.88
C THR A 64 -21.32 -21.78 -6.65
N SER A 65 -21.53 -20.57 -7.18
CA SER A 65 -20.78 -19.35 -6.92
C SER A 65 -21.73 -18.14 -6.99
N ARG A 66 -21.28 -17.00 -6.48
CA ARG A 66 -22.03 -15.74 -6.51
C ARG A 66 -21.10 -14.59 -6.85
N ILE A 67 -21.52 -13.73 -7.79
CA ILE A 67 -20.76 -12.54 -8.18
C ILE A 67 -21.62 -11.30 -7.94
N GLU A 68 -21.10 -10.37 -7.15
CA GLU A 68 -21.72 -9.06 -6.91
C GLU A 68 -20.98 -7.97 -7.66
N VAL A 69 -21.72 -7.03 -8.25
CA VAL A 69 -21.14 -5.94 -9.03
C VAL A 69 -21.56 -4.58 -8.49
N ALA A 70 -20.58 -3.74 -8.20
CA ALA A 70 -20.77 -2.31 -7.96
C ALA A 70 -20.55 -1.55 -9.27
N TYR A 71 -21.64 -1.00 -9.82
CA TYR A 71 -21.62 -0.28 -11.09
C TYR A 71 -21.42 1.23 -10.91
N THR A 72 -20.49 1.80 -11.68
CA THR A 72 -20.31 3.26 -11.81
C THR A 72 -20.50 3.66 -13.28
N GLY A 73 -21.48 4.51 -13.58
CA GLY A 73 -21.67 5.11 -14.91
C GLY A 73 -22.34 4.24 -15.98
N PHE A 74 -22.74 3.00 -15.66
CA PHE A 74 -23.41 2.10 -16.61
C PHE A 74 -24.88 2.48 -16.86
N THR A 75 -25.34 2.26 -18.09
CA THR A 75 -26.77 2.32 -18.44
C THR A 75 -27.50 1.02 -18.09
N PRO A 76 -28.83 1.01 -17.94
CA PRO A 76 -29.59 -0.22 -17.66
C PRO A 76 -29.38 -1.33 -18.71
N GLN A 77 -29.25 -0.97 -19.99
CA GLN A 77 -29.01 -1.94 -21.06
C GLN A 77 -27.59 -2.54 -20.97
N ALA A 78 -26.60 -1.72 -20.61
CA ALA A 78 -25.23 -2.18 -20.37
C ALA A 78 -25.16 -3.11 -19.14
N GLN A 79 -25.87 -2.77 -18.06
CA GLN A 79 -25.98 -3.64 -16.88
C GLN A 79 -26.64 -4.98 -17.22
N ALA A 80 -27.67 -5.00 -18.07
CA ALA A 80 -28.30 -6.26 -18.49
C ALA A 80 -27.36 -7.16 -19.31
N ALA A 81 -26.55 -6.58 -20.19
CA ALA A 81 -25.50 -7.31 -20.91
C ALA A 81 -24.39 -7.80 -19.96
N PHE A 82 -23.99 -6.98 -18.99
CA PHE A 82 -23.03 -7.38 -17.95
C PHE A 82 -23.57 -8.55 -17.13
N GLN A 83 -24.82 -8.48 -16.68
CA GLN A 83 -25.47 -9.54 -15.90
C GLN A 83 -25.50 -10.85 -16.69
N ARG A 84 -25.68 -10.83 -18.02
CA ARG A 84 -25.58 -12.06 -18.82
C ARG A 84 -24.21 -12.72 -18.71
N ALA A 85 -23.12 -11.94 -18.69
CA ALA A 85 -21.77 -12.50 -18.51
C ALA A 85 -21.57 -13.04 -17.09
N ILE A 86 -22.15 -12.38 -16.07
CA ILE A 86 -22.20 -12.89 -14.69
C ILE A 86 -22.90 -14.23 -14.62
N ASP A 87 -24.11 -14.34 -15.17
CA ASP A 87 -24.89 -15.58 -15.12
C ASP A 87 -24.14 -16.74 -15.79
N ILE A 88 -23.34 -16.45 -16.83
CA ILE A 88 -22.48 -17.44 -17.48
C ILE A 88 -21.36 -17.88 -16.52
N TRP A 89 -20.60 -16.95 -15.93
CA TRP A 89 -19.53 -17.30 -14.98
C TRP A 89 -20.06 -18.02 -13.73
N GLU A 90 -21.19 -17.60 -13.16
CA GLU A 90 -21.81 -18.25 -12.01
C GLU A 90 -22.21 -19.70 -12.30
N SER A 91 -22.54 -20.02 -13.56
CA SER A 91 -22.84 -21.39 -13.99
C SER A 91 -21.60 -22.28 -14.18
N LEU A 92 -20.41 -21.67 -14.28
CA LEU A 92 -19.15 -22.35 -14.61
C LEU A 92 -18.21 -22.48 -13.40
N LEU A 93 -18.35 -21.61 -12.40
CA LEU A 93 -17.47 -21.55 -11.23
C LEU A 93 -18.12 -22.17 -9.99
N ILE A 94 -17.26 -22.69 -9.11
CA ILE A 94 -17.61 -23.18 -7.77
C ILE A 94 -16.82 -22.34 -6.76
N SER A 95 -17.54 -21.60 -5.92
CA SER A 95 -16.96 -20.75 -4.88
C SER A 95 -17.88 -20.67 -3.66
N PRO A 96 -17.39 -20.99 -2.45
CA PRO A 96 -18.14 -20.80 -1.21
C PRO A 96 -18.20 -19.33 -0.75
N VAL A 97 -17.48 -18.43 -1.42
CA VAL A 97 -17.36 -17.00 -1.12
C VAL A 97 -17.86 -16.16 -2.31
N THR A 98 -18.42 -14.98 -2.00
CA THR A 98 -18.93 -14.06 -3.02
C THR A 98 -17.78 -13.33 -3.67
N ILE A 99 -17.72 -13.35 -5.01
CA ILE A 99 -16.75 -12.59 -5.80
C ILE A 99 -17.28 -11.18 -5.99
N ARG A 100 -16.55 -10.16 -5.56
CA ARG A 100 -16.96 -8.74 -5.63
C ARG A 100 -16.25 -8.04 -6.78
N VAL A 101 -17.02 -7.40 -7.65
CA VAL A 101 -16.52 -6.70 -8.83
C VAL A 101 -16.85 -5.22 -8.72
N GLN A 102 -15.86 -4.35 -8.91
CA GLN A 102 -16.09 -2.95 -9.21
C GLN A 102 -16.01 -2.74 -10.71
N ALA A 103 -17.11 -2.30 -11.32
CA ALA A 103 -17.22 -2.04 -12.75
C ALA A 103 -17.44 -0.55 -13.02
N THR A 104 -16.51 0.07 -13.75
CA THR A 104 -16.55 1.51 -14.09
C THR A 104 -16.71 1.72 -15.60
N TRP A 105 -17.73 2.49 -15.97
CA TRP A 105 -17.96 2.94 -17.35
C TRP A 105 -17.25 4.28 -17.57
N THR A 106 -16.21 4.31 -18.41
CA THR A 106 -15.35 5.49 -18.58
C THR A 106 -14.69 5.49 -19.96
N SER A 107 -14.23 6.66 -20.42
CA SER A 107 -13.39 6.73 -21.62
C SER A 107 -12.06 6.00 -21.35
N LEU A 108 -11.65 5.11 -22.26
CA LEU A 108 -10.39 4.34 -22.18
C LEU A 108 -9.43 4.68 -23.33
N GLY A 109 -9.79 5.64 -24.17
CA GLY A 109 -9.05 5.97 -25.38
C GLY A 109 -9.38 5.07 -26.58
N PRO A 110 -8.82 5.39 -27.76
CA PRO A 110 -9.16 4.69 -29.00
C PRO A 110 -8.81 3.21 -28.93
N ARG A 111 -9.71 2.37 -29.46
CA ARG A 111 -9.53 0.91 -29.64
C ARG A 111 -9.37 0.10 -28.35
N VAL A 112 -9.54 0.68 -27.17
CA VAL A 112 -9.61 -0.08 -25.91
C VAL A 112 -11.08 -0.36 -25.60
N LEU A 113 -11.45 -1.64 -25.54
CA LEU A 113 -12.82 -2.06 -25.25
C LEU A 113 -13.08 -2.17 -23.75
N GLY A 114 -12.10 -2.75 -23.04
CA GLY A 114 -12.14 -2.94 -21.59
C GLY A 114 -10.74 -3.12 -21.01
N SER A 115 -10.70 -3.12 -19.68
CA SER A 115 -9.55 -3.58 -18.92
C SER A 115 -9.99 -4.11 -17.57
N ALA A 116 -9.35 -5.17 -17.10
CA ALA A 116 -9.64 -5.74 -15.80
C ALA A 116 -8.42 -6.44 -15.19
N GLY A 117 -8.50 -6.65 -13.88
CA GLY A 117 -7.55 -7.43 -13.11
C GLY A 117 -8.05 -7.67 -11.70
N ALA A 118 -7.39 -8.58 -11.00
CA ALA A 118 -7.55 -8.74 -9.56
C ALA A 118 -7.17 -7.43 -8.84
N THR A 119 -7.62 -7.21 -7.61
CA THR A 119 -7.21 -6.03 -6.81
C THR A 119 -6.09 -6.33 -5.82
N ALA A 120 -5.86 -7.61 -5.55
CA ALA A 120 -4.82 -8.10 -4.66
C ALA A 120 -4.36 -9.50 -5.07
N TYR A 121 -3.17 -9.87 -4.63
CA TYR A 121 -2.63 -11.22 -4.69
C TYR A 121 -2.30 -11.72 -3.29
N TYR A 122 -2.45 -13.02 -3.07
CA TYR A 122 -2.15 -13.69 -1.81
C TYR A 122 -1.30 -14.95 -2.04
N GLN A 123 -0.46 -15.28 -1.07
CA GLN A 123 0.32 -16.52 -1.03
C GLN A 123 0.09 -17.28 0.28
N ASP A 124 0.72 -18.46 0.39
CA ASP A 124 0.69 -19.33 1.58
C ASP A 124 -0.72 -19.74 2.01
N LEU A 125 -1.59 -19.96 1.03
CA LEU A 125 -2.98 -20.33 1.28
C LEU A 125 -3.08 -21.78 1.79
N SER A 126 -3.75 -21.96 2.94
CA SER A 126 -4.13 -23.30 3.40
C SER A 126 -5.06 -23.97 2.37
N GLY A 127 -4.66 -25.13 1.86
CA GLY A 127 -5.42 -25.86 0.84
C GLY A 127 -5.13 -25.44 -0.60
N ALA A 128 -4.08 -24.63 -0.84
CA ALA A 128 -3.62 -24.29 -2.18
C ALA A 128 -3.25 -25.51 -3.03
N THR A 129 -3.31 -25.33 -4.35
CA THR A 129 -2.79 -26.29 -5.32
C THR A 129 -1.26 -26.29 -5.38
N ARG A 130 -0.62 -25.15 -5.05
CA ARG A 130 0.83 -24.96 -5.03
C ARG A 130 1.27 -24.03 -3.89
N GLY A 131 2.42 -24.32 -3.30
CA GLY A 131 3.10 -23.44 -2.33
C GLY A 131 4.02 -22.43 -3.03
N GLY A 132 4.34 -21.30 -2.37
CA GLY A 132 5.31 -20.32 -2.87
C GLY A 132 4.95 -19.64 -4.19
N VAL A 133 3.65 -19.41 -4.44
CA VAL A 133 3.13 -18.73 -5.64
C VAL A 133 2.05 -17.73 -5.26
N LEU A 134 1.83 -16.75 -6.13
CA LEU A 134 0.78 -15.73 -5.96
C LEU A 134 -0.54 -16.16 -6.60
N TYR A 135 -1.62 -16.07 -5.84
CA TYR A 135 -3.00 -16.30 -6.29
C TYR A 135 -3.77 -14.97 -6.34
N PRO A 136 -4.50 -14.66 -7.43
CA PRO A 136 -5.36 -13.49 -7.47
C PRO A 136 -6.48 -13.63 -6.43
N VAL A 137 -6.89 -12.53 -5.81
CA VAL A 137 -7.74 -12.55 -4.61
C VAL A 137 -9.03 -13.38 -4.76
N ALA A 138 -9.78 -13.26 -5.86
CA ALA A 138 -10.99 -14.06 -6.06
C ALA A 138 -10.71 -15.58 -5.99
N LEU A 139 -9.60 -16.05 -6.57
CA LEU A 139 -9.18 -17.45 -6.49
C LEU A 139 -8.62 -17.79 -5.10
N ALA A 140 -7.91 -16.87 -4.46
CA ALA A 140 -7.36 -17.06 -3.13
C ALA A 140 -8.46 -17.22 -2.05
N GLU A 141 -9.49 -16.39 -2.11
CA GLU A 141 -10.68 -16.45 -1.27
C GLU A 141 -11.44 -17.75 -1.51
N LYS A 142 -11.63 -18.14 -2.78
CA LYS A 142 -12.23 -19.43 -3.15
C LYS A 142 -11.48 -20.61 -2.52
N ILE A 143 -10.15 -20.61 -2.62
CA ILE A 143 -9.30 -21.69 -2.09
C ILE A 143 -9.36 -21.72 -0.56
N SER A 144 -9.24 -20.55 0.09
CA SER A 144 -9.24 -20.44 1.54
C SER A 144 -10.62 -20.75 2.15
N GLY A 145 -11.70 -20.43 1.42
CA GLY A 145 -13.09 -20.58 1.86
C GLY A 145 -13.60 -19.41 2.71
N GLN A 146 -12.92 -18.26 2.67
CA GLN A 146 -13.27 -17.05 3.41
C GLN A 146 -12.88 -15.80 2.63
N ASP A 147 -13.55 -14.67 2.90
CA ASP A 147 -13.13 -13.36 2.40
C ASP A 147 -11.72 -13.03 2.97
N LEU A 148 -10.83 -12.52 2.12
CA LEU A 148 -9.46 -12.10 2.46
C LEU A 148 -9.31 -10.59 2.34
N ASN A 149 -10.00 -9.96 1.38
CA ASN A 149 -10.12 -8.51 1.32
C ASN A 149 -11.08 -7.97 2.38
N SER A 150 -10.99 -6.66 2.66
CA SER A 150 -12.03 -5.98 3.45
C SER A 150 -13.38 -6.08 2.73
N PRO A 151 -14.53 -6.20 3.44
CA PRO A 151 -15.85 -6.21 2.80
C PRO A 151 -16.15 -4.99 1.91
N THR A 152 -15.41 -3.90 2.05
CA THR A 152 -15.53 -2.68 1.23
C THR A 152 -14.59 -2.64 0.02
N GLU A 153 -13.67 -3.60 -0.10
CA GLU A 153 -12.71 -3.71 -1.19
C GLU A 153 -13.19 -4.77 -2.19
N PRO A 154 -13.26 -4.47 -3.50
CA PRO A 154 -13.63 -5.45 -4.51
C PRO A 154 -12.49 -6.42 -4.78
N ASP A 155 -12.79 -7.61 -5.30
CA ASP A 155 -11.81 -8.63 -5.71
C ASP A 155 -11.30 -8.37 -7.12
N ILE A 156 -12.17 -7.83 -7.97
CA ILE A 156 -11.90 -7.50 -9.38
C ILE A 156 -12.20 -6.02 -9.62
N SER A 157 -11.28 -5.32 -10.26
CA SER A 157 -11.50 -3.97 -10.78
C SER A 157 -11.54 -4.01 -12.30
N ALA A 158 -12.71 -3.68 -12.87
CA ALA A 158 -12.94 -3.69 -14.31
C ALA A 158 -13.39 -2.31 -14.81
N ARG A 159 -12.87 -1.89 -15.97
CA ARG A 159 -13.24 -0.65 -16.65
C ARG A 159 -13.67 -0.97 -18.08
N PHE A 160 -14.72 -0.31 -18.55
CA PHE A 160 -15.27 -0.52 -19.90
C PHE A 160 -15.44 0.82 -20.60
N SER A 161 -15.11 0.85 -21.89
CA SER A 161 -15.07 2.09 -22.67
C SER A 161 -16.46 2.70 -22.86
N SER A 162 -16.62 3.96 -22.48
CA SER A 162 -17.83 4.74 -22.76
C SER A 162 -17.96 5.19 -24.21
N ASP A 163 -16.88 5.09 -24.99
CA ASP A 163 -16.76 5.69 -26.32
C ASP A 163 -16.95 4.67 -27.45
N THR A 164 -17.12 3.39 -27.09
CA THR A 164 -17.28 2.29 -28.04
C THR A 164 -18.72 2.16 -28.54
N ASN A 165 -18.88 1.80 -29.81
CA ASN A 165 -20.18 1.48 -30.40
C ASN A 165 -20.66 0.08 -29.98
N TRP A 166 -21.30 0.00 -28.82
CA TRP A 166 -21.71 -1.26 -28.21
C TRP A 166 -22.97 -1.89 -28.83
N TYR A 167 -22.96 -3.22 -28.86
CA TYR A 167 -24.13 -4.07 -28.98
C TYR A 167 -24.49 -4.63 -27.61
N TYR A 168 -25.70 -4.30 -27.12
CA TYR A 168 -26.20 -4.69 -25.80
C TYR A 168 -27.13 -5.91 -25.83
N GLY A 169 -27.40 -6.47 -27.01
CA GLY A 169 -28.33 -7.59 -27.15
C GLY A 169 -27.77 -8.88 -26.58
N LEU A 170 -28.65 -9.74 -26.03
CA LEU A 170 -28.25 -10.99 -25.37
C LEU A 170 -28.34 -12.22 -26.27
N ASP A 171 -28.67 -12.03 -27.55
CA ASP A 171 -28.92 -13.12 -28.52
C ASP A 171 -27.69 -13.42 -29.39
N GLY A 172 -26.61 -12.66 -29.24
CA GLY A 172 -25.37 -12.78 -30.01
C GLY A 172 -25.53 -12.42 -31.50
N LYS A 173 -26.55 -11.63 -31.88
CA LYS A 173 -26.74 -11.14 -33.27
C LYS A 173 -26.09 -9.77 -33.46
N THR A 174 -24.81 -9.69 -33.16
CA THR A 174 -24.02 -8.46 -33.22
C THR A 174 -23.89 -7.99 -34.68
N PRO A 175 -24.37 -6.78 -35.03
CA PRO A 175 -24.22 -6.26 -36.39
C PRO A 175 -22.79 -5.75 -36.64
N ALA A 176 -22.41 -5.64 -37.93
CA ALA A 176 -21.15 -5.03 -38.33
C ALA A 176 -21.00 -3.61 -37.76
N GLY A 177 -19.77 -3.26 -37.35
CA GLY A 177 -19.46 -1.96 -36.76
C GLY A 177 -19.88 -1.80 -35.29
N LYS A 178 -20.43 -2.85 -34.65
CA LYS A 178 -20.67 -2.91 -33.21
C LYS A 178 -19.86 -4.02 -32.55
N TYR A 179 -19.49 -3.80 -31.29
CA TYR A 179 -18.82 -4.79 -30.43
C TYR A 179 -19.79 -5.36 -29.41
N ASP A 180 -19.77 -6.68 -29.21
CA ASP A 180 -20.67 -7.36 -28.28
C ASP A 180 -20.23 -7.17 -26.82
N LEU A 181 -21.04 -6.44 -26.04
CA LEU A 181 -20.66 -6.11 -24.66
C LEU A 181 -20.61 -7.34 -23.74
N VAL A 182 -21.47 -8.34 -23.96
CA VAL A 182 -21.45 -9.59 -23.17
C VAL A 182 -20.09 -10.29 -23.31
N SER A 183 -19.58 -10.38 -24.54
CA SER A 183 -18.28 -10.99 -24.84
C SER A 183 -17.13 -10.25 -24.18
N VAL A 184 -17.11 -8.91 -24.27
CA VAL A 184 -16.07 -8.10 -23.62
C VAL A 184 -16.15 -8.22 -22.10
N VAL A 185 -17.33 -8.17 -21.49
CA VAL A 185 -17.46 -8.36 -20.03
C VAL A 185 -16.99 -9.76 -19.62
N LEU A 186 -17.37 -10.79 -20.37
CA LEU A 186 -16.96 -12.16 -20.07
C LEU A 186 -15.43 -12.33 -20.14
N HIS A 187 -14.80 -11.72 -21.14
CA HIS A 187 -13.35 -11.66 -21.33
C HIS A 187 -12.63 -10.92 -20.19
N GLU A 188 -13.07 -9.70 -19.86
CA GLU A 188 -12.45 -8.90 -18.79
C GLU A 188 -12.57 -9.55 -17.42
N LEU A 189 -13.73 -10.15 -17.11
CA LEU A 189 -13.89 -10.90 -15.87
C LEU A 189 -12.94 -12.11 -15.82
N CYS A 190 -12.64 -12.75 -16.95
CA CYS A 190 -11.66 -13.83 -17.00
C CYS A 190 -10.27 -13.40 -16.52
N HIS A 191 -9.82 -12.19 -16.90
CA HIS A 191 -8.58 -11.61 -16.38
C HIS A 191 -8.66 -11.38 -14.87
N GLY A 192 -9.74 -10.78 -14.38
CA GLY A 192 -9.98 -10.60 -12.94
C GLY A 192 -9.96 -11.90 -12.13
N LEU A 193 -10.46 -12.99 -12.72
CA LEU A 193 -10.49 -14.33 -12.12
C LEU A 193 -9.14 -15.06 -12.18
N GLY A 194 -8.15 -14.50 -12.87
CA GLY A 194 -6.77 -14.96 -12.83
C GLY A 194 -6.12 -15.34 -14.15
N PHE A 195 -6.76 -15.09 -15.29
CA PHE A 195 -6.11 -15.24 -16.61
C PHE A 195 -5.11 -14.10 -16.86
N ILE A 196 -4.11 -13.96 -15.99
CA ILE A 196 -3.10 -12.90 -16.02
C ILE A 196 -1.76 -13.49 -15.58
N ALA A 197 -0.72 -13.27 -16.37
CA ALA A 197 0.60 -13.84 -16.10
C ALA A 197 1.40 -13.11 -15.02
N SER A 198 1.06 -11.85 -14.71
CA SER A 198 1.84 -10.96 -13.85
C SER A 198 3.30 -10.84 -14.29
N THR A 199 3.48 -10.57 -15.58
CA THR A 199 4.77 -10.38 -16.25
C THR A 199 4.94 -8.93 -16.71
N SER A 200 6.17 -8.46 -16.82
CA SER A 200 6.49 -7.17 -17.42
C SER A 200 7.56 -7.30 -18.51
N TYR A 201 7.61 -6.31 -19.39
CA TYR A 201 8.60 -6.22 -20.46
C TYR A 201 9.01 -4.76 -20.65
N SER A 202 10.30 -4.48 -20.55
CA SER A 202 10.86 -3.14 -20.76
C SER A 202 12.24 -3.24 -21.39
N SER A 203 12.50 -2.46 -22.44
CA SER A 203 13.82 -2.39 -23.11
C SER A 203 14.44 -3.76 -23.44
N GLY A 204 13.64 -4.68 -23.97
CA GLY A 204 14.10 -6.05 -24.31
C GLY A 204 14.14 -7.03 -23.15
N THR A 205 13.94 -6.56 -21.93
CA THR A 205 14.04 -7.34 -20.70
C THR A 205 12.66 -7.80 -20.26
N GLY A 206 12.48 -9.11 -20.08
CA GLY A 206 11.27 -9.70 -19.53
C GLY A 206 11.44 -9.97 -18.02
N SER A 207 10.36 -9.82 -17.26
CA SER A 207 10.32 -10.21 -15.85
C SER A 207 8.95 -10.79 -15.45
N TYR A 208 8.91 -11.50 -14.33
CA TYR A 208 7.70 -11.98 -13.68
C TYR A 208 7.73 -11.65 -12.18
N SER A 209 6.56 -11.65 -11.54
CA SER A 209 6.44 -11.44 -10.09
C SER A 209 7.30 -12.44 -9.30
N ASN A 210 7.82 -12.05 -8.13
CA ASN A 210 8.55 -12.98 -7.27
C ASN A 210 7.95 -12.93 -5.86
N PRO A 211 7.21 -13.97 -5.41
CA PRO A 211 7.02 -15.26 -6.11
C PRO A 211 6.20 -15.18 -7.41
N PRO A 212 6.33 -16.15 -8.34
CA PRO A 212 5.58 -16.14 -9.58
C PRO A 212 4.08 -16.29 -9.34
N SER A 213 3.26 -15.71 -10.21
CA SER A 213 1.82 -15.97 -10.23
C SER A 213 1.53 -17.44 -10.52
N ILE A 214 0.41 -17.96 -10.00
CA ILE A 214 -0.03 -19.33 -10.28
C ILE A 214 -0.10 -19.57 -11.80
N TYR A 215 -0.61 -18.61 -12.58
CA TYR A 215 -0.61 -18.68 -14.05
C TYR A 215 0.81 -18.78 -14.61
N GLY A 216 1.71 -17.90 -14.19
CA GLY A 216 3.09 -17.83 -14.67
C GLY A 216 3.86 -19.13 -14.44
N THR A 217 3.50 -19.89 -13.40
CA THR A 217 4.13 -21.18 -13.11
C THR A 217 3.81 -22.30 -14.12
N TYR A 218 2.89 -22.08 -15.05
CA TYR A 218 2.57 -23.00 -16.14
C TYR A 218 3.18 -22.57 -17.48
N MET A 219 3.78 -21.39 -17.57
CA MET A 219 4.35 -20.89 -18.82
C MET A 219 5.62 -21.65 -19.21
N GLN A 220 5.67 -22.12 -20.46
CA GLN A 220 6.84 -22.76 -21.04
C GLN A 220 7.10 -22.27 -22.47
N ASN A 221 8.35 -22.40 -22.92
CA ASN A 221 8.69 -22.22 -24.33
C ASN A 221 8.39 -23.49 -25.17
N GLN A 222 8.69 -23.43 -26.47
CA GLN A 222 8.52 -24.56 -27.39
C GLN A 222 9.32 -25.81 -27.02
N ALA A 223 10.48 -25.65 -26.36
CA ALA A 223 11.30 -26.77 -25.90
C ALA A 223 10.77 -27.41 -24.60
N GLY A 224 9.63 -26.95 -24.07
CA GLY A 224 9.06 -27.45 -22.81
C GLY A 224 9.77 -26.92 -21.56
N GLN A 225 10.56 -25.85 -21.69
CA GLN A 225 11.30 -25.27 -20.58
C GLN A 225 10.44 -24.23 -19.88
N ALA A 226 10.26 -24.38 -18.57
CA ALA A 226 9.47 -23.46 -17.75
C ALA A 226 10.11 -22.07 -17.69
N LEU A 227 9.33 -21.02 -17.89
CA LEU A 227 9.82 -19.64 -17.90
C LEU A 227 10.15 -19.10 -16.50
N THR A 228 9.65 -19.74 -15.45
CA THR A 228 9.97 -19.46 -14.05
C THR A 228 11.20 -20.25 -13.55
N ASN A 229 11.87 -21.00 -14.42
CA ASN A 229 13.16 -21.62 -14.09
C ASN A 229 14.29 -20.58 -14.14
N ASN A 230 14.56 -19.94 -13.01
CA ASN A 230 15.51 -18.82 -12.92
C ASN A 230 16.94 -19.16 -13.38
N ALA A 231 17.39 -20.40 -13.24
CA ALA A 231 18.72 -20.80 -13.72
C ALA A 231 18.82 -20.78 -15.25
N GLN A 232 17.70 -21.01 -15.95
CA GLN A 232 17.64 -21.07 -17.40
C GLN A 232 17.16 -19.74 -18.03
N PHE A 233 16.17 -19.12 -17.40
CA PHE A 233 15.64 -17.81 -17.75
C PHE A 233 15.71 -16.92 -16.51
N PRO A 234 16.83 -16.23 -16.28
CA PRO A 234 16.94 -15.33 -15.14
C PRO A 234 15.81 -14.30 -15.16
N ASN A 235 15.18 -14.09 -14.01
CA ASN A 235 14.16 -13.05 -13.90
C ASN A 235 14.79 -11.68 -14.18
N SER A 236 14.01 -10.77 -14.78
CA SER A 236 14.50 -9.46 -15.25
C SER A 236 15.71 -9.56 -16.19
N SER A 237 15.60 -10.36 -17.26
CA SER A 237 16.67 -10.54 -18.25
C SER A 237 16.22 -10.45 -19.71
N LEU A 238 17.19 -10.18 -20.60
CA LEU A 238 17.00 -10.26 -22.06
C LEU A 238 16.66 -11.68 -22.53
N ALA A 239 17.20 -12.70 -21.86
CA ALA A 239 16.94 -14.10 -22.20
C ALA A 239 15.45 -14.43 -22.01
N LEU A 240 14.86 -13.98 -20.92
CA LEU A 240 13.42 -14.09 -20.67
C LEU A 240 12.61 -13.20 -21.62
N GLY A 241 13.05 -11.96 -21.86
CA GLY A 241 12.39 -11.04 -22.79
C GLY A 241 12.32 -11.57 -24.23
N THR A 242 13.34 -12.29 -24.68
CA THR A 242 13.34 -12.97 -25.99
C THR A 242 12.24 -14.03 -26.10
N GLN A 243 11.90 -14.71 -24.98
CA GLN A 243 10.79 -15.67 -24.98
C GLN A 243 9.44 -14.95 -25.11
N TYR A 244 9.30 -13.77 -24.51
CA TYR A 244 8.05 -12.98 -24.53
C TYR A 244 7.72 -12.40 -25.90
N THR A 245 8.70 -12.29 -26.79
CA THR A 245 8.53 -11.83 -28.18
C THR A 245 8.73 -12.93 -29.22
N GLY A 246 8.89 -14.17 -28.79
CA GLY A 246 9.22 -15.29 -29.67
C GLY A 246 8.02 -15.93 -30.37
N ASN A 247 6.79 -15.58 -30.00
CA ASN A 247 5.53 -16.21 -30.46
C ASN A 247 5.45 -17.73 -30.26
N GLN A 248 6.24 -18.26 -29.31
CA GLN A 248 6.44 -19.69 -29.07
C GLN A 248 6.28 -20.05 -27.58
N LEU A 249 5.26 -19.45 -26.95
CA LEU A 249 4.89 -19.71 -25.56
C LEU A 249 3.65 -20.58 -25.45
N TYR A 250 3.62 -21.40 -24.40
CA TYR A 250 2.55 -22.37 -24.16
C TYR A 250 2.20 -22.49 -22.67
N PHE A 251 0.98 -22.90 -22.38
CA PHE A 251 0.50 -23.20 -21.03
C PHE A 251 0.59 -24.71 -20.72
N ASN A 252 1.49 -25.10 -19.84
CA ASN A 252 1.81 -26.50 -19.55
C ASN A 252 0.88 -27.15 -18.52
N SER A 253 -0.39 -27.34 -18.87
CA SER A 253 -1.38 -27.99 -17.99
C SER A 253 -1.78 -29.38 -18.53
N PRO A 254 -1.67 -30.46 -17.74
CA PRO A 254 -2.26 -31.74 -18.07
C PRO A 254 -3.76 -31.64 -18.38
N LEU A 255 -4.52 -30.88 -17.59
CA LEU A 255 -5.96 -30.71 -17.78
C LEU A 255 -6.29 -29.97 -19.09
N ALA A 256 -5.57 -28.90 -19.40
CA ALA A 256 -5.79 -28.13 -20.64
C ALA A 256 -5.35 -28.91 -21.89
N LYS A 257 -4.26 -29.69 -21.80
CA LYS A 257 -3.85 -30.61 -22.87
C LYS A 257 -4.93 -31.64 -23.20
N ALA A 258 -5.59 -32.18 -22.18
CA ALA A 258 -6.63 -33.20 -22.38
C ALA A 258 -7.82 -32.72 -23.24
N VAL A 259 -8.06 -31.40 -23.27
CA VAL A 259 -9.11 -30.78 -24.10
C VAL A 259 -8.57 -30.05 -25.34
N ASN A 260 -7.26 -30.16 -25.62
CA ASN A 260 -6.58 -29.51 -26.73
C ASN A 260 -5.74 -30.51 -27.55
N SER A 261 -6.32 -31.67 -27.87
CA SER A 261 -5.66 -32.72 -28.67
C SER A 261 -4.30 -33.17 -28.10
N SER A 262 -4.14 -33.16 -26.77
CA SER A 262 -2.90 -33.43 -26.04
C SER A 262 -1.76 -32.42 -26.22
N PHE A 263 -2.02 -31.28 -26.89
CA PHE A 263 -1.06 -30.18 -27.03
C PHE A 263 -1.27 -29.11 -25.96
N ALA A 264 -0.17 -28.50 -25.49
CA ALA A 264 -0.26 -27.36 -24.58
C ALA A 264 -0.91 -26.17 -25.31
N PRO A 265 -1.88 -25.47 -24.70
CA PRO A 265 -2.45 -24.27 -25.29
C PRO A 265 -1.39 -23.24 -25.63
N ARG A 266 -1.45 -22.68 -26.85
CA ARG A 266 -0.49 -21.67 -27.30
C ARG A 266 -0.90 -20.29 -26.79
N LEU A 267 0.05 -19.56 -26.24
CA LEU A 267 -0.13 -18.22 -25.71
C LEU A 267 0.24 -17.16 -26.75
N TYR A 268 -0.38 -15.99 -26.64
CA TYR A 268 -0.07 -14.83 -27.47
C TYR A 268 1.25 -14.20 -27.01
N ALA A 269 2.28 -14.19 -27.86
CA ALA A 269 3.59 -13.62 -27.53
C ALA A 269 4.18 -12.91 -28.77
N PRO A 270 3.55 -11.80 -29.22
CA PRO A 270 3.86 -11.16 -30.49
C PRO A 270 5.25 -10.51 -30.51
N ASN A 271 5.71 -10.17 -31.71
CA ASN A 271 6.84 -9.26 -31.92
C ASN A 271 6.37 -8.08 -32.78
N PRO A 272 6.36 -6.84 -32.25
CA PRO A 272 6.84 -6.42 -30.93
C PRO A 272 5.92 -6.89 -29.78
N TYR A 273 6.46 -6.85 -28.54
CA TYR A 273 5.67 -7.08 -27.33
C TYR A 273 4.56 -6.02 -27.20
N GLU A 274 3.33 -6.46 -26.98
CA GLU A 274 2.17 -5.59 -26.73
C GLU A 274 1.89 -5.51 -25.23
N SER A 275 2.13 -4.34 -24.65
CA SER A 275 1.85 -4.09 -23.23
C SER A 275 0.37 -4.24 -22.94
N GLY A 276 0.03 -4.95 -21.87
CA GLY A 276 -1.36 -5.22 -21.49
C GLY A 276 -2.04 -6.35 -22.26
N SER A 277 -1.43 -6.95 -23.29
CA SER A 277 -2.03 -8.09 -24.01
C SER A 277 -1.11 -9.30 -24.19
N SER A 278 0.19 -9.11 -24.26
CA SER A 278 1.10 -10.26 -24.40
C SER A 278 0.98 -11.21 -23.20
N ILE A 279 1.09 -12.51 -23.48
CA ILE A 279 1.19 -13.65 -22.54
C ILE A 279 -0.12 -14.00 -21.82
N SER A 280 -0.89 -12.98 -21.44
CA SER A 280 -2.17 -13.12 -20.74
C SER A 280 -3.34 -13.39 -21.71
N HIS A 281 -3.06 -13.92 -22.90
CA HIS A 281 -4.05 -14.29 -23.91
C HIS A 281 -3.66 -15.59 -24.61
N LEU A 282 -4.66 -16.30 -25.14
CA LEU A 282 -4.49 -17.37 -26.10
C LEU A 282 -4.05 -16.80 -27.46
N ASN A 283 -3.33 -17.60 -28.22
CA ASN A 283 -2.77 -17.18 -29.50
C ASN A 283 -3.86 -17.00 -30.57
N GLU A 284 -4.12 -15.75 -30.99
CA GLU A 284 -5.12 -15.38 -32.01
C GLU A 284 -5.01 -16.20 -33.31
N SER A 285 -3.79 -16.47 -33.79
CA SER A 285 -3.60 -17.24 -35.04
C SER A 285 -3.89 -18.75 -34.89
N THR A 286 -3.95 -19.24 -33.65
CA THR A 286 -4.25 -20.65 -33.33
C THR A 286 -5.72 -20.83 -33.02
N TYR A 287 -6.33 -19.85 -32.34
CA TYR A 287 -7.73 -19.86 -31.91
C TYR A 287 -8.48 -18.71 -32.57
N THR A 288 -8.64 -18.78 -33.89
CA THR A 288 -9.22 -17.70 -34.70
C THR A 288 -10.68 -17.43 -34.34
N SER A 289 -11.21 -16.25 -34.72
CA SER A 289 -12.62 -15.91 -34.53
C SER A 289 -13.57 -17.05 -34.94
N GLY A 290 -14.50 -17.38 -34.04
CA GLY A 290 -15.45 -18.49 -34.20
C GLY A 290 -14.94 -19.85 -33.71
N ASP A 291 -13.66 -19.97 -33.32
CA ASP A 291 -13.18 -21.11 -32.54
C ASP A 291 -13.82 -21.11 -31.16
N LEU A 292 -14.12 -22.29 -30.61
CA LEU A 292 -14.76 -22.39 -29.30
C LEU A 292 -13.91 -21.80 -28.16
N ASN A 293 -12.60 -21.63 -28.37
CA ASN A 293 -11.65 -21.05 -27.42
C ASN A 293 -11.22 -19.62 -27.79
N SER A 294 -11.89 -18.95 -28.73
CA SER A 294 -11.50 -17.62 -29.19
C SER A 294 -11.76 -16.50 -28.17
N LEU A 295 -12.54 -16.74 -27.10
CA LEU A 295 -12.86 -15.66 -26.13
C LEU A 295 -11.61 -14.99 -25.55
N MET A 296 -10.58 -15.78 -25.19
CA MET A 296 -9.40 -15.27 -24.49
C MET A 296 -8.24 -14.93 -25.45
N THR A 297 -8.51 -14.64 -26.71
CA THR A 297 -7.52 -14.08 -27.63
C THR A 297 -7.46 -12.54 -27.47
N PRO A 298 -6.35 -11.87 -27.85
CA PRO A 298 -6.08 -10.49 -27.44
C PRO A 298 -6.98 -9.42 -28.07
N GLN A 299 -7.73 -9.77 -29.13
CA GLN A 299 -8.50 -8.80 -29.90
C GLN A 299 -9.91 -9.32 -30.19
N ILE A 300 -10.89 -8.42 -30.07
CA ILE A 300 -12.29 -8.73 -30.40
C ILE A 300 -12.70 -7.92 -31.63
N ALA A 301 -13.20 -8.60 -32.66
CA ALA A 301 -13.67 -7.99 -33.89
C ALA A 301 -15.10 -7.44 -33.74
N SER A 302 -15.48 -6.52 -34.62
CA SER A 302 -16.89 -6.12 -34.72
C SER A 302 -17.73 -7.25 -35.30
N ALA A 303 -19.01 -7.34 -34.93
CA ALA A 303 -19.93 -8.44 -35.26
C ALA A 303 -19.61 -9.81 -34.61
N GLU A 304 -18.57 -9.91 -33.79
CA GLU A 304 -18.18 -11.14 -33.10
C GLU A 304 -18.95 -11.30 -31.77
N ALA A 305 -19.46 -12.51 -31.51
CA ALA A 305 -20.15 -12.85 -30.27
C ALA A 305 -19.62 -14.16 -29.65
N MET A 306 -18.90 -14.04 -28.55
CA MET A 306 -18.20 -15.12 -27.86
C MET A 306 -18.77 -15.37 -26.46
N HIS A 307 -20.04 -15.77 -26.36
CA HIS A 307 -20.70 -16.00 -25.06
C HIS A 307 -20.30 -17.35 -24.43
N ASN A 308 -19.05 -17.77 -24.58
CA ASN A 308 -18.51 -19.02 -24.08
C ASN A 308 -16.99 -18.92 -23.86
N PRO A 309 -16.48 -19.15 -22.63
CA PRO A 309 -15.04 -19.10 -22.37
C PRO A 309 -14.20 -20.20 -23.04
N GLY A 310 -14.84 -21.27 -23.48
CA GLY A 310 -14.19 -22.39 -24.13
C GLY A 310 -13.57 -23.40 -23.16
N PRO A 311 -13.42 -24.67 -23.57
CA PRO A 311 -12.90 -25.73 -22.71
C PRO A 311 -11.45 -25.51 -22.27
N ILE A 312 -10.60 -24.89 -23.09
CA ILE A 312 -9.19 -24.64 -22.75
C ILE A 312 -9.09 -23.69 -21.55
N THR A 313 -9.77 -22.55 -21.61
CA THR A 313 -9.79 -21.56 -20.53
C THR A 313 -10.27 -22.18 -19.22
N LEU A 314 -11.36 -22.96 -19.26
CA LEU A 314 -11.89 -23.63 -18.07
C LEU A 314 -10.90 -24.63 -17.48
N ARG A 315 -10.20 -25.42 -18.30
CA ARG A 315 -9.19 -26.37 -17.80
C ARG A 315 -7.91 -25.68 -17.31
N MET A 316 -7.56 -24.52 -17.85
CA MET A 316 -6.50 -23.68 -17.27
C MET A 316 -6.88 -23.20 -15.88
N PHE A 317 -8.14 -22.78 -15.67
CA PHE A 317 -8.67 -22.39 -14.37
C PHE A 317 -8.70 -23.55 -13.37
N ASP A 318 -9.14 -24.74 -13.78
CA ASP A 318 -9.10 -25.94 -12.95
C ASP A 318 -7.67 -26.24 -12.48
N GLU A 319 -6.72 -26.11 -13.39
CA GLU A 319 -5.31 -26.34 -13.13
C GLU A 319 -4.77 -25.35 -12.08
N MET A 320 -5.13 -24.06 -12.19
CA MET A 320 -4.75 -23.03 -11.23
C MET A 320 -5.38 -23.24 -9.85
N GLY A 321 -6.61 -23.77 -9.79
CA GLY A 321 -7.28 -24.11 -8.53
C GLY A 321 -8.76 -23.72 -8.44
N TRP A 322 -9.39 -23.27 -9.53
CA TRP A 322 -10.84 -23.06 -9.56
C TRP A 322 -11.62 -24.37 -9.36
N PHE A 323 -11.03 -25.51 -9.75
CA PHE A 323 -11.36 -26.82 -9.20
C PHE A 323 -10.24 -27.25 -8.24
N ASN A 324 -10.59 -27.61 -7.00
CA ASN A 324 -9.62 -27.90 -5.96
C ASN A 324 -10.11 -28.95 -4.95
N THR A 325 -9.15 -29.71 -4.41
CA THR A 325 -9.32 -30.54 -3.21
C THR A 325 -8.42 -30.00 -2.11
N ALA A 326 -8.97 -29.10 -1.31
CA ALA A 326 -8.28 -28.40 -0.24
C ALA A 326 -8.11 -29.29 1.00
N ILE A 327 -6.87 -29.61 1.35
CA ILE A 327 -6.51 -30.29 2.61
C ILE A 327 -6.14 -29.23 3.64
N ARG A 328 -6.97 -29.07 4.68
CA ARG A 328 -6.74 -28.11 5.77
C ARG A 328 -6.26 -28.84 7.02
N HIS A 329 -5.05 -28.50 7.46
CA HIS A 329 -4.40 -29.10 8.63
C HIS A 329 -3.62 -28.05 9.42
N LYS A 330 -3.70 -28.10 10.75
CA LYS A 330 -2.87 -27.30 11.63
C LYS A 330 -1.62 -28.10 11.98
N ARG A 331 -0.44 -27.60 11.58
CA ARG A 331 0.87 -28.16 11.93
C ARG A 331 0.93 -28.50 13.43
N LEU A 332 1.46 -29.68 13.75
CA LEU A 332 1.79 -30.06 15.12
C LEU A 332 2.95 -29.20 15.65
N PRO A 333 2.84 -28.64 16.87
CA PRO A 333 3.97 -27.97 17.52
C PRO A 333 5.06 -28.99 17.89
N ASP A 334 6.21 -28.47 18.32
CA ASP A 334 7.19 -29.31 18.99
C ASP A 334 6.58 -29.90 20.28
N SER A 335 7.22 -30.90 20.87
CA SER A 335 6.72 -31.54 22.08
C SER A 335 7.86 -31.96 23.01
N GLU A 336 7.77 -31.65 24.29
CA GLU A 336 8.73 -32.18 25.27
C GLU A 336 8.33 -33.59 25.77
N VAL A 337 7.17 -34.09 25.34
CA VAL A 337 6.62 -35.39 25.75
C VAL A 337 6.63 -36.37 24.59
N ALA A 338 7.17 -37.56 24.84
CA ALA A 338 7.10 -38.70 23.94
C ALA A 338 5.73 -39.40 24.06
N GLN A 339 4.94 -39.36 23.00
CA GLN A 339 3.58 -39.91 22.95
C GLN A 339 3.17 -40.23 21.51
N ASP A 340 2.01 -40.85 21.31
CA ASP A 340 1.40 -40.92 19.98
C ASP A 340 0.92 -39.52 19.55
N PHE A 341 1.19 -39.15 18.30
CA PHE A 341 0.84 -37.84 17.74
C PHE A 341 -0.33 -37.98 16.74
N PRO A 342 -1.56 -37.66 17.14
CA PRO A 342 -2.69 -37.67 16.23
C PRO A 342 -2.62 -36.51 15.24
N VAL A 343 -2.82 -36.82 13.97
CA VAL A 343 -2.89 -35.83 12.88
C VAL A 343 -4.32 -35.81 12.35
N THR A 344 -4.96 -34.64 12.41
CA THR A 344 -6.32 -34.43 11.89
C THR A 344 -6.33 -33.46 10.72
N ALA A 345 -7.11 -33.74 9.68
CA ALA A 345 -7.27 -32.85 8.54
C ALA A 345 -8.75 -32.74 8.12
N THR A 346 -9.12 -31.57 7.60
CA THR A 346 -10.40 -31.36 6.92
C THR A 346 -10.14 -31.32 5.42
N VAL A 347 -10.75 -32.22 4.66
CA VAL A 347 -10.61 -32.31 3.20
C VAL A 347 -11.88 -31.79 2.54
N VAL A 348 -11.80 -30.67 1.84
CA VAL A 348 -12.92 -30.06 1.12
C VAL A 348 -12.63 -30.11 -0.37
N SER A 349 -13.46 -30.80 -1.14
CA SER A 349 -13.32 -30.93 -2.59
C SER A 349 -14.50 -30.28 -3.29
N ASP A 350 -14.24 -29.66 -4.44
CA ASP A 350 -15.30 -29.22 -5.37
C ASP A 350 -15.96 -30.39 -6.10
N GLY A 351 -15.36 -31.58 -6.02
CA GLY A 351 -15.89 -32.83 -6.55
C GLY A 351 -15.87 -33.96 -5.53
N THR A 352 -15.55 -35.16 -5.99
CA THR A 352 -15.62 -36.38 -5.20
C THR A 352 -14.23 -36.83 -4.78
N VAL A 353 -13.96 -36.80 -3.47
CA VAL A 353 -12.71 -37.34 -2.91
C VAL A 353 -12.59 -38.83 -3.26
N THR A 354 -11.49 -39.22 -3.89
CA THR A 354 -11.20 -40.61 -4.26
C THR A 354 -11.08 -41.48 -2.99
N PRO A 355 -11.87 -42.57 -2.86
CA PRO A 355 -11.81 -43.44 -1.70
C PRO A 355 -10.39 -43.96 -1.42
N GLY A 356 -9.94 -43.86 -0.15
CA GLY A 356 -8.61 -44.32 0.27
C GLY A 356 -7.44 -43.42 -0.15
N SER A 357 -7.70 -42.28 -0.80
CA SER A 357 -6.64 -41.32 -1.18
C SER A 357 -6.14 -40.47 -0.01
N VAL A 358 -6.93 -40.35 1.07
CA VAL A 358 -6.55 -39.56 2.25
C VAL A 358 -5.55 -40.31 3.11
N LYS A 359 -4.28 -39.90 3.04
CA LYS A 359 -3.16 -40.59 3.70
C LYS A 359 -2.27 -39.61 4.43
N LEU A 360 -1.75 -40.04 5.57
CA LEU A 360 -0.67 -39.40 6.30
C LEU A 360 0.64 -40.07 5.92
N VAL A 361 1.60 -39.29 5.46
CA VAL A 361 2.93 -39.78 5.07
C VAL A 361 3.96 -39.10 5.96
N TYR A 362 4.80 -39.87 6.65
CA TYR A 362 5.78 -39.31 7.60
C TYR A 362 7.10 -40.09 7.64
N THR A 363 8.13 -39.45 8.17
CA THR A 363 9.41 -40.06 8.54
C THR A 363 9.85 -39.52 9.90
N VAL A 364 10.59 -40.35 10.63
CA VAL A 364 11.25 -40.00 11.89
C VAL A 364 12.74 -39.94 11.60
N ASP A 365 13.34 -38.76 11.76
CA ASP A 365 14.72 -38.45 11.36
C ASP A 365 15.01 -38.83 9.91
N ASN A 366 15.81 -39.88 9.72
CA ASN A 366 16.21 -40.43 8.42
C ASN A 366 15.65 -41.85 8.20
N ALA A 367 14.65 -42.27 8.98
CA ALA A 367 14.01 -43.56 8.82
C ALA A 367 13.23 -43.66 7.49
N PRO A 368 12.97 -44.87 6.99
CA PRO A 368 12.10 -45.07 5.84
C PRO A 368 10.75 -44.39 6.01
N VAL A 369 10.18 -43.89 4.92
CA VAL A 369 8.88 -43.22 4.91
C VAL A 369 7.78 -44.22 5.30
N ALA A 370 6.98 -43.87 6.30
CA ALA A 370 5.76 -44.57 6.69
C ALA A 370 4.54 -43.90 6.04
N THR A 371 3.56 -44.71 5.66
CA THR A 371 2.27 -44.24 5.10
C THR A 371 1.13 -44.86 5.87
N VAL A 372 0.23 -44.02 6.38
CA VAL A 372 -0.95 -44.39 7.16
C VAL A 372 -2.19 -43.92 6.43
N ALA A 373 -3.12 -44.84 6.14
CA ALA A 373 -4.45 -44.46 5.65
C ALA A 373 -5.20 -43.72 6.77
N MET A 374 -5.71 -42.52 6.49
CA MET A 374 -6.46 -41.76 7.50
C MET A 374 -7.90 -42.24 7.55
N THR A 375 -8.43 -42.44 8.75
CA THR A 375 -9.82 -42.84 8.96
C THR A 375 -10.73 -41.61 8.94
N SER A 376 -11.88 -41.69 8.25
CA SER A 376 -12.89 -40.63 8.31
C SER A 376 -13.53 -40.59 9.71
N LEU A 377 -13.64 -39.38 10.26
CA LEU A 377 -14.35 -39.12 11.52
C LEU A 377 -15.83 -38.73 11.29
N GLY A 378 -16.30 -38.76 10.03
CA GLY A 378 -17.58 -38.20 9.61
C GLY A 378 -17.43 -36.84 8.91
N GLY A 379 -18.33 -36.56 7.96
CA GLY A 379 -18.23 -35.40 7.10
C GLY A 379 -16.89 -35.34 6.36
N ASN A 380 -16.23 -34.19 6.43
CA ASN A 380 -14.98 -33.91 5.72
C ASN A 380 -13.72 -34.10 6.59
N GLN A 381 -13.84 -34.67 7.80
CA GLN A 381 -12.73 -34.79 8.74
C GLN A 381 -12.09 -36.18 8.70
N TYR A 382 -10.76 -36.21 8.78
CA TYR A 382 -9.93 -37.41 8.73
C TYR A 382 -8.89 -37.41 9.84
N ARG A 383 -8.53 -38.59 10.34
CA ARG A 383 -7.50 -38.77 11.37
C ARG A 383 -6.51 -39.89 11.04
N GLY A 384 -5.22 -39.59 11.20
CA GLY A 384 -4.11 -40.55 11.23
C GLY A 384 -3.33 -40.42 12.53
N VAL A 385 -2.43 -41.36 12.81
CA VAL A 385 -1.57 -41.33 14.01
C VAL A 385 -0.13 -41.60 13.60
N ILE A 386 0.78 -40.74 14.05
CA ILE A 386 2.20 -41.03 14.09
C ILE A 386 2.46 -41.72 15.43
N GLY A 387 2.87 -42.99 15.40
CA GLY A 387 3.17 -43.75 16.61
C GLY A 387 4.36 -43.16 17.37
N ASN A 388 4.35 -43.28 18.70
CA ASN A 388 5.34 -42.69 19.59
C ASN A 388 6.79 -42.93 19.14
N PRO A 389 7.49 -41.90 18.63
CA PRO A 389 8.87 -42.03 18.18
C PRO A 389 9.89 -41.99 19.33
N GLY A 390 9.50 -41.57 20.55
CA GLY A 390 10.43 -41.30 21.65
C GLY A 390 10.90 -39.84 21.72
N LEU A 391 11.76 -39.53 22.71
CA LEU A 391 12.40 -38.22 22.85
C LEU A 391 13.63 -38.09 21.93
N ASN A 392 14.01 -36.85 21.62
CA ASN A 392 15.15 -36.44 20.79
C ASN A 392 15.04 -36.85 19.31
N HIS A 393 13.82 -36.78 18.76
CA HIS A 393 13.54 -37.12 17.36
C HIS A 393 12.88 -35.95 16.63
N THR A 394 13.12 -35.85 15.32
CA THR A 394 12.42 -34.92 14.43
C THR A 394 11.48 -35.70 13.53
N VAL A 395 10.20 -35.34 13.53
CA VAL A 395 9.21 -35.93 12.64
C VAL A 395 8.95 -34.98 11.48
N ARG A 396 8.99 -35.49 10.25
CA ARG A 396 8.59 -34.75 9.04
C ARG A 396 7.42 -35.46 8.37
N TYR A 397 6.34 -34.75 8.07
CA TYR A 397 5.11 -35.34 7.55
C TYR A 397 4.35 -34.44 6.58
N TYR A 398 3.49 -35.05 5.77
CA TYR A 398 2.51 -34.38 4.91
C TYR A 398 1.27 -35.27 4.75
N ILE A 399 0.20 -34.68 4.24
CA ILE A 399 -1.09 -35.35 4.04
C ILE A 399 -1.41 -35.33 2.55
N THR A 400 -1.95 -36.42 2.01
CA THR A 400 -2.42 -36.50 0.61
C THR A 400 -3.93 -36.64 0.54
N ALA A 401 -4.53 -36.20 -0.57
CA ALA A 401 -5.89 -36.53 -0.98
C ALA A 401 -5.98 -36.45 -2.51
N ALA A 402 -6.93 -37.14 -3.13
CA ALA A 402 -7.18 -37.06 -4.57
C ALA A 402 -8.67 -36.91 -4.86
N ASP A 403 -9.00 -36.42 -6.06
CA ASP A 403 -10.38 -36.39 -6.57
C ASP A 403 -10.54 -37.19 -7.87
N ASN A 404 -11.78 -37.58 -8.13
CA ASN A 404 -12.13 -38.41 -9.28
C ASN A 404 -12.20 -37.60 -10.58
N GLU A 405 -12.59 -36.32 -10.50
CA GLU A 405 -12.92 -35.49 -11.65
C GLU A 405 -11.67 -35.00 -12.40
N THR A 406 -10.61 -34.67 -11.68
CA THR A 406 -9.32 -34.25 -12.26
C THR A 406 -8.25 -35.32 -12.15
N GLY A 407 -8.42 -36.31 -11.26
CA GLY A 407 -7.43 -37.36 -11.01
C GLY A 407 -6.15 -36.86 -10.34
N ARG A 408 -6.12 -35.59 -9.89
CA ARG A 408 -4.95 -34.98 -9.26
C ARG A 408 -4.80 -35.49 -7.83
N THR A 409 -3.55 -35.54 -7.36
CA THR A 409 -3.22 -35.74 -5.95
C THR A 409 -2.74 -34.43 -5.37
N TYR A 410 -3.37 -34.03 -4.26
CA TYR A 410 -3.12 -32.81 -3.50
C TYR A 410 -2.33 -33.16 -2.25
N THR A 411 -1.57 -32.19 -1.76
CA THR A 411 -0.74 -32.34 -0.57
C THR A 411 -0.95 -31.18 0.40
N ALA A 412 -0.82 -31.47 1.69
CA ALA A 412 -0.64 -30.45 2.74
C ALA A 412 0.65 -30.75 3.51
N PRO A 413 1.67 -29.86 3.47
CA PRO A 413 1.71 -28.59 2.74
C PRO A 413 1.60 -28.78 1.21
N ALA A 414 1.15 -27.75 0.50
CA ALA A 414 1.05 -27.79 -0.95
C ALA A 414 2.45 -27.76 -1.59
N THR A 415 2.69 -28.62 -2.57
CA THR A 415 3.98 -28.68 -3.30
C THR A 415 4.25 -27.43 -4.13
N TYR A 416 5.49 -26.94 -4.13
CA TYR A 416 5.92 -25.81 -4.98
C TYR A 416 5.76 -26.06 -6.50
N GLN A 417 6.04 -27.28 -6.99
CA GLN A 417 5.93 -27.62 -8.42
C GLN A 417 5.43 -29.06 -8.66
N PRO A 418 4.60 -29.31 -9.69
CA PRO A 418 4.28 -30.68 -10.10
C PRO A 418 5.53 -31.39 -10.61
N GLY A 419 5.75 -32.63 -10.15
CA GLY A 419 6.82 -33.50 -10.65
C GLY A 419 8.19 -33.31 -9.99
N VAL A 420 8.31 -32.45 -8.97
CA VAL A 420 9.51 -32.40 -8.13
C VAL A 420 9.49 -33.57 -7.16
N ALA A 421 10.59 -34.31 -7.06
CA ALA A 421 10.70 -35.51 -6.22
C ALA A 421 10.60 -35.22 -4.71
N THR A 422 10.82 -33.97 -4.30
CA THR A 422 10.73 -33.52 -2.90
C THR A 422 9.38 -32.86 -2.64
N VAL A 423 8.54 -33.55 -1.87
CA VAL A 423 7.28 -33.00 -1.34
C VAL A 423 7.59 -32.21 -0.08
N ASP A 424 7.05 -30.99 0.01
CA ASP A 424 7.15 -30.15 1.21
C ASP A 424 6.53 -30.85 2.41
N ARG A 425 7.10 -30.62 3.60
CA ARG A 425 6.69 -31.33 4.82
C ARG A 425 6.53 -30.38 5.98
N TYR A 426 5.50 -30.59 6.77
CA TYR A 426 5.48 -30.13 8.15
C TYR A 426 6.60 -30.84 8.93
N SER A 427 7.16 -30.16 9.91
CA SER A 427 8.19 -30.72 10.79
C SER A 427 7.91 -30.32 12.23
N PHE A 428 8.16 -31.23 13.17
CA PHE A 428 8.21 -30.90 14.59
C PHE A 428 9.27 -31.76 15.30
N ALA A 429 9.86 -31.22 16.35
CA ALA A 429 10.84 -31.88 17.18
C ALA A 429 10.22 -32.38 18.48
N ILE A 430 10.77 -33.46 19.02
CA ILE A 430 10.36 -34.02 20.29
C ILE A 430 11.58 -34.06 21.20
N GLY A 431 11.57 -33.35 22.32
CA GLY A 431 12.71 -33.22 23.23
C GLY A 431 12.69 -31.90 24.00
N PRO A 432 13.71 -31.62 24.83
CA PRO A 432 13.81 -30.37 25.58
C PRO A 432 13.82 -29.16 24.65
N ASP A 433 13.07 -28.12 25.00
CA ASP A 433 13.03 -26.90 24.21
C ASP A 433 14.03 -25.85 24.69
N VAL A 434 14.77 -25.30 23.72
CA VAL A 434 15.79 -24.25 23.90
C VAL A 434 15.56 -23.07 22.97
N THR A 435 14.44 -23.07 22.24
CA THR A 435 14.08 -22.01 21.31
C THR A 435 13.48 -20.87 22.11
N VAL A 436 13.98 -19.65 21.90
CA VAL A 436 13.39 -18.47 22.54
C VAL A 436 12.19 -17.99 21.72
N PRO A 437 11.14 -17.44 22.36
CA PRO A 437 10.02 -16.83 21.64
C PRO A 437 10.47 -15.71 20.69
N VAL A 438 9.71 -15.52 19.61
CA VAL A 438 9.86 -14.39 18.69
C VAL A 438 8.76 -13.37 18.97
N VAL A 439 9.13 -12.09 19.12
CA VAL A 439 8.19 -11.01 19.42
C VAL A 439 8.32 -9.90 18.38
N ARG A 440 7.19 -9.48 17.80
CA ARG A 440 7.06 -8.31 16.93
C ARG A 440 6.13 -7.30 17.56
N HIS A 441 6.57 -6.05 17.64
CA HIS A 441 5.83 -4.97 18.27
C HIS A 441 6.21 -3.64 17.63
N GLN A 442 5.21 -2.83 17.27
CA GLN A 442 5.39 -1.43 16.90
C GLN A 442 5.00 -0.57 18.09
N ALA A 443 5.98 0.12 18.65
CA ALA A 443 5.78 0.96 19.82
C ALA A 443 5.20 2.33 19.40
N PRO A 444 4.09 2.78 20.01
CA PRO A 444 3.63 4.15 19.81
C PRO A 444 4.60 5.11 20.48
N THR A 445 4.90 6.25 19.85
CA THR A 445 5.74 7.30 20.47
C THR A 445 4.93 8.22 21.38
N TYR A 446 3.60 8.24 21.23
CA TYR A 446 2.69 9.06 22.02
C TYR A 446 1.27 8.49 22.12
N ARG A 447 0.48 9.05 23.05
CA ARG A 447 -0.96 8.82 23.16
C ARG A 447 -1.65 10.10 23.67
N PHE A 448 -2.76 10.49 23.04
CA PHE A 448 -3.55 11.59 23.59
C PHE A 448 -4.30 11.16 24.86
N ALA A 449 -4.35 12.04 25.85
CA ALA A 449 -4.98 11.76 27.15
C ALA A 449 -6.48 11.44 27.03
N ASP A 450 -7.19 12.05 26.08
CA ASP A 450 -8.61 11.77 25.77
C ASP A 450 -8.83 10.42 25.04
N LYS A 451 -7.74 9.76 24.63
CA LYS A 451 -7.74 8.43 24.00
C LYS A 451 -7.20 7.34 24.92
N LEU A 452 -7.06 7.60 26.22
CA LEU A 452 -6.70 6.58 27.19
C LEU A 452 -7.82 5.52 27.34
N PRO A 453 -7.50 4.27 27.69
CA PRO A 453 -6.19 3.77 28.13
C PRO A 453 -5.17 3.57 26.99
N LEU A 454 -3.89 3.50 27.34
CA LEU A 454 -2.83 3.11 26.41
C LEU A 454 -2.89 1.60 26.19
N VAL A 455 -3.32 1.16 25.00
CA VAL A 455 -3.36 -0.27 24.64
C VAL A 455 -2.10 -0.63 23.87
N LEU A 456 -1.37 -1.62 24.37
CA LEU A 456 -0.23 -2.22 23.68
C LEU A 456 -0.68 -3.47 22.94
N THR A 457 -0.11 -3.70 21.76
CA THR A 457 -0.37 -4.87 20.92
C THR A 457 0.95 -5.49 20.46
N ALA A 458 1.15 -6.79 20.65
CA ALA A 458 2.35 -7.50 20.20
C ALA A 458 1.98 -8.83 19.54
N GLN A 459 2.73 -9.24 18.52
CA GLN A 459 2.66 -10.59 17.98
C GLN A 459 3.78 -11.42 18.62
N ALA A 460 3.44 -12.60 19.15
CA ALA A 460 4.40 -13.48 19.80
C ALA A 460 4.17 -14.94 19.41
N THR A 461 5.23 -15.60 18.97
CA THR A 461 5.23 -17.01 18.56
C THR A 461 6.38 -17.79 19.17
N ASP A 462 6.21 -19.10 19.24
CA ASP A 462 7.18 -20.04 19.78
C ASP A 462 6.86 -21.46 19.26
N ASN A 463 7.85 -22.36 19.21
CA ASN A 463 7.71 -23.73 18.69
C ASN A 463 6.90 -24.66 19.60
N LEU A 464 6.90 -24.44 20.92
CA LEU A 464 5.99 -25.09 21.89
C LEU A 464 4.76 -24.24 22.20
N GLY A 465 4.84 -22.95 21.89
CA GLY A 465 3.77 -21.98 22.12
C GLY A 465 4.15 -21.01 23.22
N VAL A 466 3.43 -19.89 23.26
CA VAL A 466 3.73 -18.79 24.19
C VAL A 466 2.87 -18.92 25.43
N ALA A 467 3.50 -18.98 26.61
CA ALA A 467 2.79 -19.03 27.88
C ALA A 467 2.33 -17.65 28.36
N SER A 468 3.15 -16.61 28.14
CA SER A 468 2.78 -15.25 28.56
C SER A 468 3.50 -14.17 27.75
N VAL A 469 2.80 -13.05 27.58
CA VAL A 469 3.36 -11.76 27.13
C VAL A 469 3.02 -10.74 28.20
N THR A 470 4.03 -10.11 28.80
CA THR A 470 3.85 -9.18 29.92
C THR A 470 4.52 -7.84 29.62
N ALA A 471 3.82 -6.73 29.85
CA ALA A 471 4.41 -5.39 29.84
C ALA A 471 4.91 -5.01 31.23
N GLU A 472 6.22 -4.88 31.37
CA GLU A 472 6.86 -4.22 32.52
C GLU A 472 6.98 -2.72 32.19
N TYR A 473 6.39 -1.85 33.01
CA TYR A 473 6.33 -0.43 32.71
C TYR A 473 6.53 0.47 33.93
N ALA A 474 6.89 1.72 33.66
CA ALA A 474 7.02 2.78 34.64
C ALA A 474 6.30 4.05 34.12
N VAL A 475 5.81 4.86 35.05
CA VAL A 475 5.22 6.17 34.77
C VAL A 475 6.08 7.23 35.44
N ASN A 476 6.63 8.16 34.66
CA ASN A 476 7.54 9.20 35.12
C ASN A 476 8.73 8.62 35.92
N GLY A 477 9.26 7.48 35.47
CA GLY A 477 10.35 6.75 36.13
C GLY A 477 9.95 5.90 37.34
N VAL A 478 8.68 5.93 37.78
CA VAL A 478 8.17 5.11 38.89
C VAL A 478 7.59 3.81 38.36
N ALA A 479 8.23 2.69 38.70
CA ALA A 479 7.79 1.35 38.31
C ALA A 479 6.35 1.06 38.75
N GLN A 480 5.60 0.39 37.88
CA GLN A 480 4.21 -0.01 38.09
C GLN A 480 4.06 -1.54 38.10
N PRO A 481 2.95 -2.08 38.64
CA PRO A 481 2.65 -3.51 38.52
C PRO A 481 2.59 -3.93 37.05
N ALA A 482 3.32 -5.00 36.70
CA ALA A 482 3.36 -5.48 35.33
C ALA A 482 1.97 -5.93 34.84
N VAL A 483 1.69 -5.75 33.55
CA VAL A 483 0.40 -6.08 32.93
C VAL A 483 0.57 -7.24 31.98
N GLY A 484 -0.20 -8.32 32.18
CA GLY A 484 -0.31 -9.41 31.21
C GLY A 484 -1.11 -8.96 29.99
N LEU A 485 -0.59 -9.19 28.79
CA LEU A 485 -1.34 -9.02 27.54
C LEU A 485 -2.08 -10.33 27.24
N THR A 486 -3.33 -10.21 26.81
CA THR A 486 -4.21 -11.35 26.53
C THR A 486 -4.18 -11.69 25.05
N ARG A 487 -4.05 -12.97 24.72
CA ARG A 487 -4.12 -13.47 23.33
C ARG A 487 -5.48 -13.13 22.71
N GLN A 488 -5.45 -12.59 21.50
CA GLN A 488 -6.63 -12.15 20.75
C GLN A 488 -7.11 -13.28 19.84
N ALA A 489 -8.29 -13.86 20.14
CA ALA A 489 -8.86 -14.99 19.38
C ALA A 489 -7.85 -16.14 19.18
N ALA A 490 -7.95 -16.88 18.07
CA ALA A 490 -6.98 -17.92 17.68
C ALA A 490 -5.77 -17.34 16.91
N THR A 491 -5.39 -16.08 17.17
CA THR A 491 -4.24 -15.42 16.53
C THR A 491 -3.03 -15.42 17.45
N ASP A 492 -1.84 -15.15 16.92
CA ASP A 492 -0.61 -14.92 17.70
C ASP A 492 -0.47 -13.47 18.19
N THR A 493 -1.54 -12.68 18.12
CA THR A 493 -1.59 -11.30 18.61
C THR A 493 -2.03 -11.26 20.07
N TYR A 494 -1.36 -10.46 20.88
CA TYR A 494 -1.62 -10.21 22.29
C TYR A 494 -1.88 -8.72 22.49
N SER A 495 -2.87 -8.36 23.31
CA SER A 495 -3.14 -6.96 23.65
C SER A 495 -3.45 -6.76 25.12
N GLY A 496 -3.13 -5.57 25.64
CA GLY A 496 -3.34 -5.23 27.03
C GLY A 496 -3.27 -3.73 27.27
N ALA A 497 -4.12 -3.23 28.17
CA ALA A 497 -4.16 -1.83 28.55
C ALA A 497 -3.14 -1.55 29.68
N VAL A 498 -2.23 -0.61 29.43
CA VAL A 498 -1.21 -0.15 30.38
C VAL A 498 -1.64 1.18 30.99
N GLY A 499 -1.32 1.39 32.28
CA GLY A 499 -1.56 2.65 32.98
C GLY A 499 -3.00 2.87 33.46
N ALA A 500 -3.90 1.90 33.29
CA ALA A 500 -5.28 1.99 33.79
C ALA A 500 -5.34 2.24 35.32
N ALA A 501 -4.44 1.61 36.08
CA ALA A 501 -4.33 1.83 37.53
C ALA A 501 -3.55 3.10 37.91
N ALA A 502 -2.80 3.69 36.96
CA ALA A 502 -1.90 4.81 37.22
C ALA A 502 -2.55 6.18 36.98
N ASN A 503 -3.81 6.24 36.49
CA ASN A 503 -4.51 7.48 36.14
C ASN A 503 -3.67 8.41 35.24
N LEU A 504 -3.15 7.85 34.13
CA LEU A 504 -2.31 8.59 33.18
C LEU A 504 -2.97 9.92 32.75
N LYS A 505 -2.16 10.97 32.66
CA LYS A 505 -2.58 12.32 32.25
C LYS A 505 -1.55 12.95 31.33
N ALA A 506 -1.96 14.01 30.63
CA ALA A 506 -1.07 14.77 29.77
C ALA A 506 0.16 15.26 30.55
N GLY A 507 1.35 15.08 29.96
CA GLY A 507 2.65 15.34 30.59
C GLY A 507 3.32 14.10 31.19
N ASP A 508 2.59 12.99 31.36
CA ASP A 508 3.20 11.74 31.83
C ASP A 508 4.04 11.09 30.73
N VAL A 509 5.14 10.47 31.13
CA VAL A 509 6.00 9.64 30.28
C VAL A 509 5.88 8.20 30.73
N VAL A 510 5.40 7.33 29.83
CA VAL A 510 5.33 5.89 30.07
C VAL A 510 6.53 5.23 29.41
N THR A 511 7.36 4.55 30.18
CA THR A 511 8.41 3.68 29.64
C THR A 511 8.05 2.22 29.86
N TYR A 512 8.30 1.35 28.89
CA TYR A 512 7.97 -0.08 29.03
C TYR A 512 8.87 -0.98 28.21
N ARG A 513 8.85 -2.27 28.57
CA ARG A 513 9.36 -3.37 27.76
C ARG A 513 8.42 -4.56 27.85
N LEU A 514 8.38 -5.37 26.81
CA LEU A 514 7.61 -6.61 26.74
C LEU A 514 8.52 -7.77 27.12
N VAL A 515 8.07 -8.59 28.06
CA VAL A 515 8.72 -9.84 28.47
C VAL A 515 7.82 -10.98 28.02
N THR A 516 8.33 -11.82 27.12
CA THR A 516 7.60 -12.96 26.57
C THR A 516 8.26 -14.26 26.99
N ARG A 517 7.45 -15.21 27.45
CA ARG A 517 7.87 -16.54 27.92
C ARG A 517 7.15 -17.62 27.12
N ASP A 518 7.87 -18.66 26.72
CA ASP A 518 7.30 -19.84 26.10
C ASP A 518 6.56 -20.75 27.10
N ALA A 519 6.00 -21.83 26.59
CA ALA A 519 5.35 -22.90 27.33
C ALA A 519 6.29 -24.08 27.65
N ALA A 520 7.61 -23.92 27.47
CA ALA A 520 8.58 -24.96 27.78
C ALA A 520 8.64 -25.24 29.30
N ALA A 521 8.91 -26.50 29.67
CA ALA A 521 9.12 -26.90 31.05
C ALA A 521 10.30 -26.15 31.69
N ALA A 522 11.37 -25.92 30.91
CA ALA A 522 12.44 -24.99 31.23
C ALA A 522 12.22 -23.69 30.45
N THR A 523 11.44 -22.77 31.03
CA THR A 523 10.95 -21.57 30.34
C THR A 523 12.06 -20.74 29.68
N ASN A 524 11.99 -20.57 28.36
CA ASN A 524 12.81 -19.58 27.65
C ASN A 524 12.09 -18.23 27.63
N GLN A 525 12.87 -17.15 27.50
CA GLN A 525 12.37 -15.78 27.61
C GLN A 525 13.06 -14.86 26.61
N VAL A 526 12.28 -13.94 26.03
CA VAL A 526 12.79 -12.79 25.27
C VAL A 526 12.24 -11.48 25.83
N VAL A 527 13.02 -10.39 25.68
CA VAL A 527 12.63 -9.04 26.07
C VAL A 527 12.64 -8.13 24.83
N SER A 528 11.61 -7.30 24.68
CA SER A 528 11.47 -6.34 23.58
C SER A 528 11.18 -4.92 24.14
N PRO A 529 12.02 -3.91 23.90
CA PRO A 529 13.23 -3.97 23.07
C PRO A 529 14.32 -4.80 23.77
N GLY A 530 15.25 -5.36 23.00
CA GLY A 530 16.31 -6.22 23.55
C GLY A 530 17.24 -5.51 24.56
N SER A 531 17.25 -4.18 24.56
CA SER A 531 17.89 -3.33 25.56
C SER A 531 17.06 -2.07 25.80
N GLY A 532 17.12 -1.50 27.00
CA GLY A 532 16.38 -0.30 27.36
C GLY A 532 14.87 -0.50 27.45
N THR A 533 14.11 0.53 27.07
CA THR A 533 12.64 0.57 27.10
C THR A 533 12.11 1.37 25.92
N TYR A 534 10.92 1.05 25.45
CA TYR A 534 10.11 1.96 24.63
C TYR A 534 9.62 3.13 25.49
N THR A 535 9.35 4.27 24.86
CA THR A 535 8.88 5.50 25.52
C THR A 535 7.64 6.03 24.81
N VAL A 536 6.58 6.27 25.57
CA VAL A 536 5.32 6.84 25.10
C VAL A 536 5.03 8.11 25.89
N ASN A 537 4.88 9.23 25.19
CA ASN A 537 4.48 10.50 25.81
C ASN A 537 2.96 10.63 25.83
N ILE A 538 2.39 10.90 27.01
CA ILE A 538 0.96 11.20 27.13
C ILE A 538 0.77 12.70 26.89
N VAL A 539 0.04 13.05 25.83
CA VAL A 539 -0.10 14.44 25.37
C VAL A 539 -1.55 14.91 25.36
N ALA A 540 -1.75 16.22 25.31
CA ALA A 540 -3.04 16.84 25.06
C ALA A 540 -2.84 18.09 24.19
N PHE A 541 -3.89 18.49 23.49
CA PHE A 541 -3.90 19.81 22.86
C PHE A 541 -3.83 20.89 23.92
N LYS A 542 -3.05 21.92 23.63
CA LYS A 542 -2.97 23.15 24.42
C LYS A 542 -4.13 24.09 24.05
N ALA A 543 -4.25 25.19 24.78
CA ALA A 543 -5.22 26.23 24.45
C ALA A 543 -4.92 26.82 23.05
N ALA A 544 -5.97 27.08 22.28
CA ALA A 544 -5.84 27.66 20.94
C ALA A 544 -5.23 29.07 20.99
N GLN A 545 -4.36 29.39 20.03
CA GLN A 545 -3.67 30.67 19.93
C GLN A 545 -3.99 31.36 18.61
N SER A 546 -4.09 32.69 18.61
CA SER A 546 -4.32 33.47 17.37
C SER A 546 -3.03 33.78 16.59
N ALA A 547 -1.89 33.42 17.15
CA ALA A 547 -0.56 33.51 16.53
C ALA A 547 0.35 32.47 17.20
N TYR A 548 1.34 31.97 16.46
CA TYR A 548 2.30 30.99 16.95
C TYR A 548 3.67 31.26 16.31
N THR A 549 4.76 31.15 17.06
CA THR A 549 6.11 31.28 16.50
C THR A 549 7.06 30.37 17.24
N ASN A 550 7.83 29.59 16.50
CA ASN A 550 8.86 28.74 17.04
C ASN A 550 9.99 28.59 16.02
N ASN A 551 11.22 28.91 16.43
CA ASN A 551 12.42 28.79 15.59
C ASN A 551 13.05 27.39 15.67
N LEU A 552 12.47 26.45 16.41
CA LEU A 552 12.81 25.02 16.47
C LEU A 552 14.27 24.70 16.86
N ASN A 553 15.03 25.70 17.30
CA ASN A 553 16.45 25.62 17.66
C ASN A 553 16.77 24.81 18.91
N THR A 554 15.77 24.18 19.54
CA THR A 554 15.92 23.37 20.75
C THR A 554 15.31 22.00 20.54
N ALA A 555 16.08 20.94 20.79
CA ALA A 555 15.64 19.54 20.67
C ALA A 555 14.64 19.09 21.75
N THR A 556 14.00 20.00 22.49
CA THR A 556 12.97 19.70 23.49
C THR A 556 11.60 20.07 22.90
N PRO A 557 10.86 19.14 22.30
CA PRO A 557 9.56 19.46 21.70
C PRO A 557 8.55 19.68 22.83
N LEU A 558 8.05 20.90 22.99
CA LEU A 558 6.91 21.17 23.88
C LEU A 558 5.58 21.20 23.12
N ASP A 559 5.60 21.42 21.81
CA ASP A 559 4.40 21.73 21.02
C ASP A 559 4.14 20.75 19.88
N PHE A 560 4.96 19.71 19.70
CA PHE A 560 4.79 18.77 18.60
C PHE A 560 4.80 17.32 19.05
N VAL A 561 4.07 16.49 18.31
CA VAL A 561 3.99 15.05 18.54
C VAL A 561 3.80 14.30 17.23
N GLY A 562 4.36 13.11 17.09
CA GLY A 562 4.19 12.30 15.89
C GLY A 562 5.14 11.12 15.80
N GLU A 563 5.16 10.51 14.62
CA GLU A 563 5.99 9.35 14.29
C GLU A 563 6.80 9.63 13.02
N GLY A 564 8.05 9.17 12.99
CA GLY A 564 8.97 9.37 11.87
C GLY A 564 9.46 10.82 11.71
N PHE A 565 9.32 11.63 12.76
CA PHE A 565 9.82 13.01 12.83
C PHE A 565 10.39 13.29 14.22
N THR A 566 11.47 14.07 14.27
CA THR A 566 12.07 14.54 15.51
C THR A 566 12.58 15.97 15.36
N ILE A 567 12.61 16.72 16.47
CA ILE A 567 13.38 17.98 16.50
C ILE A 567 14.81 17.62 16.86
N THR A 568 15.70 17.71 15.88
CA THR A 568 17.09 17.29 16.01
C THR A 568 18.00 18.20 15.19
N GLN A 569 19.30 18.15 15.47
CA GLN A 569 20.34 18.84 14.70
C GLN A 569 21.20 17.78 13.99
N PRO A 570 20.89 17.43 12.72
CA PRO A 570 21.73 16.55 11.94
C PRO A 570 23.11 17.16 11.68
N ALA A 571 24.08 16.30 11.36
CA ALA A 571 25.43 16.74 11.01
C ALA A 571 25.40 17.73 9.83
N GLY A 572 26.13 18.85 9.96
CA GLY A 572 26.18 19.90 8.94
C GLY A 572 25.14 21.01 9.09
N PHE A 573 24.15 20.85 9.98
CA PHE A 573 23.20 21.91 10.34
C PHE A 573 23.70 22.73 11.54
N SER A 574 23.41 24.03 11.54
CA SER A 574 23.87 24.97 12.57
C SER A 574 23.06 24.92 13.87
N ASN A 575 21.85 24.39 13.78
CA ASN A 575 20.79 24.44 14.79
C ASN A 575 19.83 23.26 14.56
N ALA A 576 18.99 22.97 15.56
CA ALA A 576 17.94 21.97 15.42
C ALA A 576 16.77 22.50 14.59
N ALA A 577 16.09 21.59 13.88
CA ALA A 577 14.85 21.82 13.16
C ALA A 577 13.97 20.57 13.25
N ILE A 578 12.74 20.60 12.73
CA ILE A 578 11.95 19.38 12.54
C ILE A 578 12.57 18.62 11.37
N HIS A 579 12.88 17.36 11.58
CA HIS A 579 13.41 16.45 10.56
C HIS A 579 12.55 15.19 10.53
N SER A 580 12.20 14.72 9.34
CA SER A 580 11.76 13.33 9.17
C SER A 580 12.90 12.38 9.52
N ASP A 581 12.59 11.08 9.62
CA ASP A 581 13.65 10.07 9.55
C ASP A 581 14.44 10.23 8.25
N HIS A 582 15.76 10.04 8.34
CA HIS A 582 16.71 10.20 7.24
C HIS A 582 17.55 8.92 7.08
N GLN A 583 17.34 8.09 6.07
CA GLN A 583 16.29 8.16 5.04
C GLN A 583 14.88 7.83 5.59
N TYR A 584 13.83 8.33 4.93
CA TYR A 584 12.47 7.94 5.28
C TYR A 584 12.16 6.51 4.79
N THR A 585 11.11 5.91 5.35
CA THR A 585 10.69 4.55 5.00
C THR A 585 9.81 4.54 3.76
N ASP A 586 9.99 3.56 2.87
CA ASP A 586 9.07 3.26 1.77
C ASP A 586 7.70 2.80 2.28
N ASP A 587 6.68 2.93 1.43
CA ASP A 587 5.29 2.49 1.66
C ASP A 587 4.75 2.96 3.02
N SER A 588 4.87 4.26 3.25
CA SER A 588 4.66 4.80 4.58
C SER A 588 3.92 6.13 4.58
N THR A 589 3.20 6.38 5.68
CA THR A 589 2.68 7.70 5.99
C THR A 589 3.12 8.08 7.40
N ARG A 590 3.76 9.23 7.51
CA ARG A 590 4.32 9.77 8.75
C ARG A 590 3.69 11.12 9.02
N ILE A 591 3.31 11.36 10.27
CA ILE A 591 2.61 12.58 10.69
C ILE A 591 3.36 13.21 11.85
N TYR A 592 3.54 14.52 11.78
CA TYR A 592 3.99 15.35 12.88
C TYR A 592 3.00 16.49 13.13
N GLN A 593 2.40 16.49 14.30
CA GLN A 593 1.24 17.30 14.65
C GLN A 593 1.59 18.38 15.66
N LEU A 594 1.16 19.61 15.38
CA LEU A 594 1.22 20.73 16.31
C LEU A 594 0.12 20.56 17.37
N LEU A 595 0.51 20.60 18.64
CA LEU A 595 -0.36 20.49 19.82
C LEU A 595 -1.05 21.80 20.19
N VAL A 596 -0.68 22.92 19.55
CA VAL A 596 -1.32 24.23 19.72
C VAL A 596 -2.27 24.47 18.53
N PRO A 597 -3.60 24.39 18.73
CA PRO A 597 -4.56 24.79 17.70
C PRO A 597 -4.44 26.29 17.39
N ILE A 598 -4.71 26.67 16.14
CA ILE A 598 -4.67 28.06 15.68
C ILE A 598 -6.08 28.60 15.52
N ARG A 599 -6.38 29.72 16.18
CA ARG A 599 -7.63 30.45 15.99
C ARG A 599 -7.53 31.35 14.76
N ILE A 600 -8.44 31.20 13.81
CA ILE A 600 -8.55 32.11 12.65
C ILE A 600 -9.22 33.41 13.13
N ALA A 601 -8.42 34.36 13.60
CA ALA A 601 -8.91 35.59 14.22
C ALA A 601 -9.14 36.74 13.23
N ALA A 602 -8.59 36.66 12.02
CA ALA A 602 -8.66 37.69 10.99
C ALA A 602 -9.00 37.10 9.61
N PRO A 603 -9.48 37.93 8.66
CA PRO A 603 -9.76 37.49 7.27
C PRO A 603 -8.55 37.00 6.48
N ALA A 604 -7.33 37.23 6.99
CA ALA A 604 -6.09 36.72 6.42
C ALA A 604 -5.19 36.26 7.56
N VAL A 605 -4.80 34.99 7.55
CA VAL A 605 -3.92 34.37 8.55
C VAL A 605 -2.86 33.58 7.81
N THR A 606 -1.61 33.99 7.97
CA THR A 606 -0.50 33.42 7.21
C THR A 606 0.31 32.50 8.10
N MET A 607 0.57 31.28 7.59
CA MET A 607 1.58 30.36 8.13
C MET A 607 2.78 30.36 7.19
N SER A 608 3.97 30.54 7.72
CA SER A 608 5.23 30.52 6.98
C SER A 608 6.30 29.75 7.73
N TYR A 609 7.16 29.04 7.02
CA TYR A 609 8.30 28.32 7.55
C TYR A 609 9.35 28.13 6.45
N ASP A 610 10.57 27.76 6.82
CA ASP A 610 11.61 27.34 5.89
C ASP A 610 11.62 25.80 5.82
N GLU A 611 11.87 25.22 4.64
CA GLU A 611 11.91 23.77 4.49
C GLU A 611 12.93 23.26 3.49
N ILE A 612 13.22 21.96 3.57
CA ILE A 612 13.96 21.18 2.57
C ILE A 612 13.12 19.95 2.23
N VAL A 613 12.75 19.76 0.96
CA VAL A 613 12.05 18.56 0.50
C VAL A 613 12.95 17.79 -0.46
N LEU A 614 13.31 16.57 -0.09
CA LEU A 614 14.08 15.61 -0.89
C LEU A 614 13.37 14.24 -0.87
N VAL A 615 12.18 14.20 -1.45
CA VAL A 615 11.34 13.00 -1.64
C VAL A 615 11.22 12.65 -3.14
N GLU A 616 10.83 11.43 -3.49
CA GLU A 616 10.73 11.03 -4.90
C GLU A 616 9.78 11.94 -5.69
N PRO A 617 10.25 12.60 -6.76
CA PRO A 617 9.39 13.42 -7.59
C PRO A 617 8.48 12.54 -8.44
N GLY A 618 7.21 12.93 -8.58
CA GLY A 618 6.27 12.28 -9.48
C GLY A 618 6.63 12.44 -10.96
N GLU A 619 5.88 11.75 -11.82
CA GLU A 619 6.03 11.90 -13.28
C GLU A 619 5.79 13.35 -13.73
N PRO A 620 6.41 13.81 -14.83
CA PRO A 620 6.18 15.16 -15.34
C PRO A 620 4.68 15.48 -15.53
N ASN A 621 4.20 16.53 -14.85
CA ASN A 621 2.80 16.97 -14.83
C ASN A 621 1.81 16.05 -14.07
N SER A 622 2.31 15.09 -13.30
CA SER A 622 1.51 14.35 -12.32
C SER A 622 0.84 15.32 -11.34
N LYS A 623 -0.30 14.91 -10.79
CA LYS A 623 -1.12 15.76 -9.92
C LYS A 623 -1.19 15.14 -8.54
N TYR A 624 -1.14 15.99 -7.52
CA TYR A 624 -1.36 15.58 -6.14
C TYR A 624 -2.60 14.65 -6.02
N GLY A 625 -2.37 13.46 -5.48
CA GLY A 625 -3.38 12.42 -5.26
C GLY A 625 -3.57 11.41 -6.40
N THR A 626 -2.77 11.46 -7.48
CA THR A 626 -2.72 10.39 -8.49
C THR A 626 -1.59 9.39 -8.21
N GLU A 627 -1.67 8.18 -8.78
CA GLU A 627 -0.65 7.13 -8.58
C GLU A 627 0.72 7.54 -9.14
N GLU A 628 0.75 8.41 -10.15
CA GLU A 628 1.98 8.94 -10.75
C GLU A 628 2.63 10.08 -9.94
N PHE A 629 2.01 10.45 -8.81
CA PHE A 629 2.54 11.42 -7.84
C PHE A 629 3.08 10.66 -6.63
N TYR A 630 4.25 10.03 -6.83
CA TYR A 630 4.85 8.98 -6.00
C TYR A 630 4.95 9.37 -4.52
N ASP A 631 5.95 10.19 -4.17
CA ASP A 631 6.18 10.61 -2.80
C ASP A 631 5.90 12.10 -2.64
N TYR A 632 5.35 12.48 -1.50
CA TYR A 632 5.01 13.87 -1.28
C TYR A 632 4.92 14.26 0.18
N VAL A 633 5.03 15.57 0.38
CA VAL A 633 4.76 16.23 1.64
C VAL A 633 3.53 17.13 1.52
N VAL A 634 2.81 17.26 2.63
CA VAL A 634 1.62 18.10 2.71
C VAL A 634 1.44 18.63 4.13
N VAL A 635 0.97 19.88 4.21
CA VAL A 635 0.48 20.47 5.47
C VAL A 635 -1.03 20.43 5.44
N GLU A 636 -1.64 19.96 6.52
CA GLU A 636 -3.09 19.79 6.63
C GLU A 636 -3.63 20.49 7.87
N GLY A 637 -4.84 21.02 7.75
CA GLY A 637 -5.60 21.60 8.85
C GLY A 637 -6.91 20.84 9.12
N SER A 638 -7.39 20.93 10.36
CA SER A 638 -8.67 20.37 10.79
C SER A 638 -9.40 21.34 11.72
N SER A 639 -10.64 21.70 11.38
CA SER A 639 -11.53 22.53 12.21
C SER A 639 -12.54 21.72 13.03
N ASP A 640 -12.54 20.39 12.91
CA ASP A 640 -13.48 19.47 13.55
C ASP A 640 -12.82 18.53 14.57
N GLN A 641 -11.83 19.07 15.29
CA GLN A 641 -11.08 18.37 16.33
C GLN A 641 -10.35 17.12 15.80
N GLY A 642 -9.85 17.17 14.56
CA GLY A 642 -9.05 16.12 13.94
C GLY A 642 -9.86 14.98 13.33
N THR A 643 -11.17 15.15 13.17
CA THR A 643 -12.05 14.13 12.56
C THR A 643 -11.84 14.06 11.04
N SER A 644 -11.73 15.22 10.39
CA SER A 644 -11.34 15.36 8.99
C SER A 644 -10.16 16.31 8.85
N TRP A 645 -9.36 16.08 7.81
CA TRP A 645 -8.15 16.85 7.52
C TRP A 645 -8.18 17.33 6.08
N GLN A 646 -7.90 18.61 5.88
CA GLN A 646 -7.88 19.24 4.57
C GLN A 646 -6.46 19.76 4.28
N PRO A 647 -5.90 19.49 3.09
CA PRO A 647 -4.66 20.11 2.67
C PRO A 647 -4.76 21.64 2.69
N LEU A 648 -3.72 22.30 3.21
CA LEU A 648 -3.59 23.74 3.07
C LEU A 648 -3.25 24.06 1.61
N VAL A 649 -4.04 24.94 1.00
CA VAL A 649 -3.83 25.34 -0.39
C VAL A 649 -2.76 26.42 -0.42
N SER A 650 -1.57 26.11 -0.95
CA SER A 650 -0.59 27.15 -1.29
C SER A 650 -0.97 27.82 -2.62
N ALA A 651 -0.28 28.89 -3.01
CA ALA A 651 -0.45 29.46 -4.35
C ALA A 651 -0.05 28.47 -5.47
N LEU A 652 0.63 27.38 -5.13
CA LEU A 652 1.27 26.48 -6.08
C LEU A 652 0.61 25.09 -6.13
N THR A 653 0.15 24.52 -5.01
CA THR A 653 -0.42 23.15 -4.97
C THR A 653 -1.07 22.79 -3.62
N ASN A 654 -1.77 21.65 -3.57
CA ASN A 654 -2.31 21.01 -2.37
C ASN A 654 -1.32 20.06 -1.67
N GLY A 655 -0.26 19.64 -2.36
CA GLY A 655 0.85 18.81 -1.85
C GLY A 655 1.99 18.79 -2.87
N TYR A 656 3.21 18.53 -2.42
CA TYR A 656 4.41 18.79 -3.23
C TYR A 656 5.54 17.84 -2.93
N ASP A 657 6.47 17.73 -3.87
CA ASP A 657 7.63 16.86 -3.86
C ASP A 657 8.90 17.65 -4.19
N SER A 658 10.01 16.96 -4.48
CA SER A 658 11.27 17.60 -4.87
C SER A 658 11.16 18.45 -6.14
N ALA A 659 10.15 18.26 -7.00
CA ALA A 659 10.00 19.00 -8.25
C ALA A 659 9.52 20.45 -8.04
N LEU A 660 9.02 20.81 -6.84
CA LEU A 660 8.53 22.16 -6.57
C LEU A 660 9.62 23.24 -6.68
N GLN A 661 10.86 22.91 -6.30
CA GLN A 661 11.99 23.85 -6.33
C GLN A 661 13.10 23.29 -7.22
N PRO A 662 13.64 24.08 -8.17
CA PRO A 662 14.71 23.61 -9.06
C PRO A 662 15.94 23.08 -8.32
N GLU A 663 16.29 23.68 -7.18
CA GLU A 663 17.44 23.26 -6.38
C GLU A 663 17.20 21.93 -5.66
N TRP A 664 15.97 21.64 -5.23
CA TRP A 664 15.62 20.34 -4.63
C TRP A 664 15.63 19.24 -5.69
N LEU A 665 15.02 19.49 -6.85
CA LEU A 665 15.03 18.55 -7.97
C LEU A 665 16.46 18.27 -8.45
N ALA A 666 17.31 19.29 -8.54
CA ALA A 666 18.71 19.12 -8.90
C ALA A 666 19.48 18.31 -7.84
N ALA A 667 19.24 18.58 -6.55
CA ALA A 667 19.85 17.84 -5.45
C ALA A 667 19.41 16.36 -5.45
N TRP A 668 18.12 16.08 -5.63
CA TRP A 668 17.60 14.71 -5.79
C TRP A 668 18.31 13.98 -6.92
N ASN A 669 18.32 14.57 -8.12
CA ASN A 669 18.88 13.97 -9.33
C ASN A 669 20.40 13.76 -9.26
N ALA A 670 21.12 14.55 -8.46
CA ALA A 670 22.57 14.41 -8.30
C ALA A 670 22.99 13.12 -7.58
N GLY A 671 22.09 12.51 -6.80
CA GLY A 671 22.38 11.36 -5.94
C GLY A 671 21.71 10.05 -6.37
N LEU A 672 21.15 9.97 -7.58
CA LEU A 672 20.38 8.80 -8.03
C LEU A 672 21.22 7.52 -8.10
N ASN A 673 20.69 6.47 -7.50
CA ASN A 673 21.23 5.12 -7.62
C ASN A 673 20.50 4.31 -8.73
N ALA A 674 20.88 3.04 -8.90
CA ALA A 674 20.34 2.18 -9.95
C ALA A 674 18.84 1.82 -9.79
N ILE A 675 18.25 2.04 -8.62
CA ILE A 675 16.85 1.75 -8.31
C ILE A 675 15.98 3.02 -8.24
N GLY A 676 16.54 4.18 -8.60
CA GLY A 676 15.84 5.47 -8.61
C GLY A 676 15.87 6.26 -7.30
N SER A 677 16.40 5.69 -6.21
CA SER A 677 16.51 6.38 -4.90
C SER A 677 17.64 7.41 -4.91
N SER A 678 17.44 8.51 -4.19
CA SER A 678 18.46 9.55 -4.04
C SER A 678 19.27 9.37 -2.76
N THR A 679 20.60 9.35 -2.90
CA THR A 679 21.54 9.31 -1.78
C THR A 679 21.98 10.71 -1.30
N THR A 680 21.47 11.77 -1.93
CA THR A 680 21.81 13.14 -1.57
C THR A 680 21.28 13.49 -0.18
N VAL A 681 22.14 14.04 0.68
CA VAL A 681 21.75 14.53 2.00
C VAL A 681 21.31 15.98 1.96
N GLY A 682 20.32 16.34 2.78
CA GLY A 682 19.90 17.73 2.97
C GLY A 682 21.04 18.59 3.54
N THR A 683 21.12 19.85 3.11
CA THR A 683 22.07 20.83 3.65
C THR A 683 21.37 22.17 3.91
N PRO A 684 21.89 23.02 4.82
CA PRO A 684 21.27 24.32 5.09
C PRO A 684 21.08 25.23 3.87
N ALA A 685 21.89 25.04 2.82
CA ALA A 685 21.78 25.80 1.57
C ALA A 685 20.50 25.48 0.76
N LEU A 686 19.84 24.36 1.06
CA LEU A 686 18.61 23.93 0.39
C LEU A 686 17.34 24.48 1.04
N PHE A 687 17.43 25.18 2.19
CA PHE A 687 16.23 25.76 2.82
C PHE A 687 15.55 26.77 1.90
N LYS A 688 14.24 26.60 1.68
CA LYS A 688 13.38 27.54 0.96
C LYS A 688 12.18 27.94 1.82
N PRO A 689 11.76 29.22 1.79
CA PRO A 689 10.56 29.64 2.49
C PRO A 689 9.31 29.12 1.77
N HIS A 690 8.33 28.66 2.55
CA HIS A 690 6.99 28.31 2.08
C HIS A 690 5.94 29.05 2.91
N THR A 691 4.81 29.41 2.30
CA THR A 691 3.77 30.22 2.92
C THR A 691 2.38 29.77 2.49
N PHE A 692 1.48 29.65 3.46
CA PHE A 692 0.08 29.28 3.31
C PHE A 692 -0.81 30.37 3.90
N ASP A 693 -1.95 30.60 3.27
CA ASP A 693 -3.02 31.44 3.82
C ASP A 693 -4.13 30.53 4.36
N LEU A 694 -4.19 30.40 5.69
CA LEU A 694 -5.12 29.52 6.38
C LEU A 694 -6.57 29.94 6.14
N ALA A 695 -6.82 31.24 5.88
CA ALA A 695 -8.16 31.77 5.65
C ALA A 695 -8.75 31.34 4.29
N LYS A 696 -7.94 30.76 3.39
CA LYS A 696 -8.44 30.14 2.15
C LYS A 696 -9.12 28.81 2.38
N THR A 697 -8.74 28.10 3.44
CA THR A 697 -9.25 26.77 3.76
C THR A 697 -10.23 26.81 4.94
N PHE A 698 -10.00 27.70 5.92
CA PHE A 698 -10.77 27.75 7.16
C PHE A 698 -11.44 29.11 7.37
N ALA A 699 -12.60 29.10 8.03
CA ALA A 699 -13.40 30.30 8.24
C ALA A 699 -12.92 31.09 9.47
N GLN A 700 -13.21 32.38 9.50
CA GLN A 700 -12.98 33.20 10.69
C GLN A 700 -13.76 32.65 11.89
N GLY A 701 -13.07 32.47 13.01
CA GLY A 701 -13.61 31.87 14.23
C GLY A 701 -13.21 30.41 14.44
N ASP A 702 -12.78 29.71 13.39
CA ASP A 702 -12.35 28.31 13.48
C ASP A 702 -11.13 28.15 14.38
N GLU A 703 -11.10 27.05 15.14
CA GLU A 703 -9.90 26.55 15.82
C GLU A 703 -9.33 25.38 15.02
N VAL A 704 -8.20 25.64 14.37
CA VAL A 704 -7.60 24.74 13.40
C VAL A 704 -6.43 23.98 14.03
N ARG A 705 -6.52 22.66 14.07
CA ARG A 705 -5.37 21.79 14.37
C ARG A 705 -4.53 21.64 13.10
N LEU A 706 -3.22 21.69 13.22
CA LEU A 706 -2.29 21.60 12.08
C LEU A 706 -1.39 20.37 12.19
N ARG A 707 -1.12 19.72 11.05
CA ARG A 707 -0.16 18.63 10.97
C ARG A 707 0.65 18.67 9.67
N PHE A 708 1.85 18.13 9.74
CA PHE A 708 2.77 17.89 8.64
C PHE A 708 2.72 16.40 8.32
N ARG A 709 2.57 16.04 7.05
CA ARG A 709 2.49 14.64 6.61
C ARG A 709 3.44 14.39 5.45
N LEU A 710 4.23 13.32 5.56
CA LEU A 710 5.02 12.74 4.48
C LEU A 710 4.40 11.40 4.12
N THR A 711 4.10 11.19 2.84
CA THR A 711 3.62 9.92 2.31
C THR A 711 4.59 9.44 1.23
N SER A 712 4.94 8.15 1.29
CA SER A 712 5.82 7.49 0.33
C SER A 712 5.18 6.24 -0.23
N ASP A 713 5.48 5.94 -1.49
CA ASP A 713 5.12 4.71 -2.17
C ASP A 713 6.16 3.60 -1.90
N PRO A 714 5.96 2.37 -2.40
CA PRO A 714 6.94 1.27 -2.26
C PRO A 714 8.20 1.41 -3.15
N GLY A 715 8.36 2.54 -3.84
CA GLY A 715 9.33 2.81 -4.88
C GLY A 715 10.64 3.37 -4.34
N ALA A 716 11.02 4.57 -4.77
CA ALA A 716 12.31 5.13 -4.46
C ALA A 716 12.26 6.11 -3.27
N HIS A 717 13.18 5.98 -2.31
CA HIS A 717 13.29 6.94 -1.21
C HIS A 717 14.44 7.94 -1.38
N GLY A 718 14.51 8.90 -0.47
CA GLY A 718 15.68 9.75 -0.30
C GLY A 718 15.80 10.29 1.11
N TRP A 719 16.39 11.48 1.23
CA TRP A 719 16.66 12.07 2.54
C TRP A 719 15.37 12.41 3.30
N GLY A 720 14.36 12.99 2.64
CA GLY A 720 13.07 13.30 3.27
C GLY A 720 12.82 14.78 3.46
N TRP A 721 12.28 15.18 4.61
CA TRP A 721 11.76 16.52 4.85
C TRP A 721 12.34 17.17 6.10
N ALA A 722 12.68 18.45 6.01
CA ALA A 722 13.01 19.29 7.15
C ALA A 722 12.17 20.58 7.16
N VAL A 723 11.77 21.04 8.35
CA VAL A 723 10.98 22.26 8.58
C VAL A 723 11.59 23.08 9.71
N ASP A 724 11.80 24.38 9.48
CA ASP A 724 12.38 25.33 10.42
C ASP A 724 11.62 26.68 10.43
N ASN A 725 11.84 27.52 11.45
CA ASN A 725 11.34 28.90 11.52
C ASN A 725 9.82 29.07 11.38
N LEU A 726 9.03 28.17 11.95
CA LEU A 726 7.57 28.19 11.86
C LEU A 726 6.96 29.43 12.53
N THR A 727 6.20 30.18 11.74
CA THR A 727 5.50 31.40 12.15
C THR A 727 4.06 31.37 11.63
N ILE A 728 3.10 31.71 12.47
CA ILE A 728 1.68 31.82 12.14
C ILE A 728 1.17 33.13 12.72
N ASN A 729 0.73 34.04 11.85
CA ASN A 729 0.34 35.39 12.25
C ASN A 729 -0.91 35.88 11.52
N ASN A 730 -1.70 36.72 12.19
CA ASN A 730 -2.79 37.46 11.56
C ASN A 730 -2.23 38.57 10.68
N VAL A 731 -2.71 38.68 9.45
CA VAL A 731 -2.41 39.81 8.57
C VAL A 731 -3.44 40.90 8.81
N VAL A 732 -2.98 42.10 9.19
CA VAL A 732 -3.85 43.26 9.37
C VAL A 732 -4.12 43.88 8.00
N THR A 733 -5.36 43.80 7.52
CA THR A 733 -5.84 44.56 6.37
C THR A 733 -6.39 45.94 6.81
N GLY A 734 -6.17 46.98 6.01
CA GLY A 734 -6.63 48.35 6.23
C GLY A 734 -5.60 49.30 6.86
N VAL A 735 -4.30 49.12 6.62
CA VAL A 735 -3.25 49.99 7.17
C VAL A 735 -3.35 51.40 6.58
N ALA A 736 -3.56 51.54 5.26
CA ALA A 736 -3.63 52.85 4.61
C ALA A 736 -4.85 53.67 5.04
N SER A 737 -6.04 53.04 5.05
CA SER A 737 -7.29 53.67 5.49
C SER A 737 -7.30 53.95 7.00
N GLY A 738 -6.76 53.04 7.81
CA GLY A 738 -6.60 53.22 9.25
C GLY A 738 -5.63 54.36 9.62
N LEU A 739 -4.51 54.49 8.90
CA LEU A 739 -3.59 55.61 9.04
C LEU A 739 -4.26 56.92 8.65
N GLN A 740 -5.01 56.96 7.54
CA GLN A 740 -5.69 58.17 7.10
C GLN A 740 -6.74 58.66 8.11
N ALA A 741 -7.46 57.74 8.76
CA ALA A 741 -8.41 58.07 9.82
C ALA A 741 -7.76 58.56 11.13
N ALA A 742 -6.52 58.14 11.43
CA ALA A 742 -5.83 58.41 12.68
C ALA A 742 -4.80 59.56 12.63
N GLY A 743 -4.82 60.41 11.59
CA GLY A 743 -3.91 61.56 11.44
C GLY A 743 -2.77 61.38 10.43
N GLY A 744 -2.73 60.22 9.75
CA GLY A 744 -1.91 59.97 8.57
C GLY A 744 -0.45 59.60 8.83
N LEU A 745 0.24 59.26 7.75
CA LEU A 745 1.69 59.13 7.70
C LEU A 745 2.32 60.53 7.55
N THR A 746 3.31 60.87 8.37
CA THR A 746 4.04 62.14 8.30
C THR A 746 5.53 61.91 8.21
N VAL A 747 6.21 62.78 7.45
CA VAL A 747 7.65 62.75 7.24
C VAL A 747 8.19 64.16 7.49
N TYR A 748 9.09 64.33 8.46
CA TYR A 748 9.61 65.64 8.87
C TYR A 748 11.05 65.58 9.37
N PRO A 749 11.91 66.58 9.07
CA PRO A 749 11.66 67.72 8.19
C PRO A 749 11.56 67.32 6.71
N ASN A 750 10.83 68.11 5.93
CA ASN A 750 10.68 67.93 4.49
C ASN A 750 10.47 69.31 3.83
N PRO A 751 11.44 69.84 3.05
CA PRO A 751 12.69 69.20 2.61
C PRO A 751 13.71 68.93 3.73
N ASN A 752 14.70 68.06 3.47
CA ASN A 752 15.79 67.72 4.40
C ASN A 752 17.10 67.34 3.66
N ALA A 753 18.22 67.27 4.39
CA ALA A 753 19.54 66.88 3.86
C ALA A 753 19.80 65.36 3.86
N GLY A 754 18.73 64.55 3.87
CA GLY A 754 18.79 63.08 3.93
C GLY A 754 18.39 62.49 5.28
N GLN A 755 18.24 63.30 6.32
CA GLN A 755 17.80 62.85 7.65
C GLN A 755 16.39 63.35 7.95
N PHE A 756 15.48 62.43 8.25
CA PHE A 756 14.09 62.75 8.61
C PHE A 756 13.49 61.70 9.55
N ARG A 757 12.32 62.00 10.10
CA ARG A 757 11.55 61.09 10.94
C ARG A 757 10.25 60.71 10.24
N VAL A 758 9.89 59.43 10.37
CA VAL A 758 8.62 58.87 9.90
C VAL A 758 7.73 58.65 11.10
N ARG A 759 6.61 59.38 11.14
CA ARG A 759 5.64 59.32 12.22
C ARG A 759 4.28 58.86 11.73
N ALA A 760 3.64 58.00 12.50
CA ALA A 760 2.32 57.46 12.22
C ALA A 760 1.56 57.17 13.50
N THR A 761 0.23 57.34 13.48
CA THR A 761 -0.65 56.98 14.59
C THR A 761 -1.62 55.89 14.12
N PHE A 762 -1.89 54.90 14.97
CA PHE A 762 -2.73 53.76 14.67
C PHE A 762 -3.89 53.70 15.66
N ALA A 763 -5.11 53.51 15.17
CA ALA A 763 -6.30 53.38 16.01
C ALA A 763 -6.35 52.08 16.84
N ARG A 764 -5.52 51.09 16.49
CA ARG A 764 -5.38 49.79 17.15
C ARG A 764 -3.92 49.34 17.09
N PRO A 765 -3.47 48.41 17.96
CA PRO A 765 -2.15 47.81 17.84
C PRO A 765 -1.97 47.17 16.46
N THR A 766 -0.84 47.44 15.80
CA THR A 766 -0.55 46.97 14.43
C THR A 766 0.83 46.31 14.37
N SER A 767 0.93 45.14 13.75
CA SER A 767 2.18 44.37 13.57
C SER A 767 2.41 44.03 12.09
N GLY A 768 3.63 43.62 11.73
CA GLY A 768 3.96 43.18 10.36
C GLY A 768 4.10 44.31 9.33
N LEU A 769 4.43 45.52 9.78
CA LEU A 769 4.60 46.70 8.92
C LEU A 769 6.01 46.78 8.31
N GLU A 770 6.12 47.18 7.04
CA GLU A 770 7.39 47.58 6.42
C GLU A 770 7.41 49.07 6.09
N LEU A 771 8.56 49.71 6.33
CA LEU A 771 8.91 51.03 5.84
C LEU A 771 9.81 50.90 4.61
N LEU A 772 9.36 51.43 3.47
CA LEU A 772 10.14 51.46 2.22
C LEU A 772 10.35 52.90 1.77
N VAL A 773 11.52 53.20 1.18
CA VAL A 773 11.76 54.43 0.43
C VAL A 773 12.12 54.09 -1.00
N ARG A 774 11.47 54.75 -1.96
CA ARG A 774 11.68 54.55 -3.40
C ARG A 774 12.16 55.83 -4.08
N ASN A 775 13.04 55.69 -5.07
CA ASN A 775 13.45 56.80 -5.93
C ASN A 775 12.38 57.10 -7.01
N SER A 776 12.62 58.10 -7.86
CA SER A 776 11.71 58.50 -8.94
C SER A 776 11.48 57.42 -10.02
N LEU A 777 12.33 56.38 -10.08
CA LEU A 777 12.18 55.22 -10.96
C LEU A 777 11.40 54.07 -10.29
N GLY A 778 10.92 54.25 -9.05
CA GLY A 778 10.18 53.23 -8.29
C GLY A 778 11.06 52.17 -7.62
N GLN A 779 12.40 52.25 -7.75
CA GLN A 779 13.35 51.33 -7.14
C GLN A 779 13.43 51.57 -5.63
N VAL A 780 13.43 50.50 -4.84
CA VAL A 780 13.57 50.57 -3.38
C VAL A 780 15.03 50.89 -3.04
N VAL A 781 15.25 52.03 -2.38
CA VAL A 781 16.57 52.51 -1.93
C VAL A 781 16.76 52.38 -0.42
N TYR A 782 15.69 52.07 0.31
CA TYR A 782 15.70 51.80 1.75
C TYR A 782 14.53 50.89 2.12
N ARG A 783 14.77 49.92 3.00
CA ARG A 783 13.75 49.02 3.57
C ARG A 783 14.05 48.78 5.04
N ARG A 784 13.00 48.79 5.87
CA ARG A 784 13.09 48.48 7.30
C ARG A 784 11.78 47.87 7.80
N SER A 785 11.86 46.71 8.46
CA SER A 785 10.74 46.13 9.20
C SER A 785 10.44 46.96 10.46
N VAL A 786 9.16 47.15 10.75
CA VAL A 786 8.70 47.95 11.89
C VAL A 786 8.16 47.00 12.97
N PRO A 787 8.67 47.08 14.21
CA PRO A 787 8.15 46.30 15.33
C PRO A 787 6.67 46.60 15.58
N THR A 788 5.97 45.67 16.23
CA THR A 788 4.56 45.88 16.64
C THR A 788 4.42 47.19 17.40
N THR A 789 3.59 48.11 16.89
CA THR A 789 3.36 49.42 17.50
C THR A 789 1.98 49.49 18.15
N THR A 790 1.97 49.93 19.41
CA THR A 790 0.76 50.28 20.17
C THR A 790 0.50 51.78 20.05
N GLY A 791 -0.30 52.16 19.06
CA GLY A 791 -0.83 53.52 18.96
C GLY A 791 0.05 54.53 18.22
N GLN A 792 1.35 54.64 18.47
CA GLN A 792 2.23 55.58 17.76
C GLN A 792 3.54 54.97 17.27
N LEU A 793 4.01 55.45 16.12
CA LEU A 793 5.31 55.15 15.53
C LEU A 793 6.08 56.46 15.35
N ASP A 794 7.35 56.46 15.75
CA ASP A 794 8.28 57.56 15.48
C ASP A 794 9.68 57.01 15.17
N LEU A 795 10.01 56.85 13.89
CA LEU A 795 11.26 56.25 13.44
C LEU A 795 12.19 57.28 12.78
N PRO A 796 13.46 57.38 13.20
CA PRO A 796 14.47 58.11 12.43
C PRO A 796 14.88 57.32 11.18
N VAL A 797 15.09 58.05 10.09
CA VAL A 797 15.57 57.55 8.79
C VAL A 797 16.74 58.43 8.34
N ASP A 798 17.84 57.79 7.95
CA ASP A 798 19.04 58.45 7.42
C ASP A 798 19.35 57.91 6.02
N LEU A 799 19.25 58.81 5.04
CA LEU A 799 19.53 58.63 3.62
C LEU A 799 20.53 59.69 3.13
N GLY A 800 21.39 60.23 4.00
CA GLY A 800 22.37 61.28 3.64
C GLY A 800 23.33 60.89 2.49
N SER A 801 23.51 59.59 2.27
CA SER A 801 24.30 59.04 1.15
C SER A 801 23.60 59.13 -0.21
N LEU A 802 22.30 59.35 -0.26
CA LEU A 802 21.53 59.44 -1.51
C LEU A 802 21.63 60.83 -2.14
N ALA A 803 21.44 60.90 -3.47
CA ALA A 803 21.47 62.14 -4.23
C ALA A 803 20.25 63.03 -3.92
N SER A 804 20.41 64.35 -4.07
CA SER A 804 19.29 65.29 -4.00
C SER A 804 18.21 64.90 -5.01
N GLY A 805 16.96 64.85 -4.57
CA GLY A 805 15.85 64.36 -5.39
C GLY A 805 14.58 64.10 -4.61
N LEU A 806 13.51 63.79 -5.34
CA LEU A 806 12.22 63.43 -4.78
C LEU A 806 12.15 61.91 -4.57
N TYR A 807 11.79 61.50 -3.35
CA TYR A 807 11.63 60.11 -2.95
C TYR A 807 10.22 59.87 -2.42
N GLN A 808 9.75 58.62 -2.48
CA GLN A 808 8.48 58.19 -1.92
C GLN A 808 8.72 57.27 -0.73
N VAL A 809 8.27 57.68 0.44
CA VAL A 809 8.26 56.88 1.67
C VAL A 809 6.90 56.19 1.76
N SER A 810 6.88 54.86 1.97
CA SER A 810 5.66 54.08 2.16
C SER A 810 5.74 53.23 3.43
N LEU A 811 4.64 53.18 4.19
CA LEU A 811 4.49 52.39 5.41
C LEU A 811 3.27 51.47 5.29
N GLY A 812 3.46 50.15 5.33
CA GLY A 812 2.39 49.15 5.21
C GLY A 812 2.86 47.78 4.75
N SER A 813 1.95 46.97 4.21
CA SER A 813 2.24 45.65 3.63
C SER A 813 1.70 45.55 2.21
N GLY A 814 2.56 45.22 1.24
CA GLY A 814 2.18 45.06 -0.16
C GLY A 814 1.50 46.30 -0.77
N THR A 815 0.29 46.12 -1.31
CA THR A 815 -0.53 47.17 -1.93
C THR A 815 -1.31 48.04 -0.93
N ASP A 816 -1.40 47.63 0.34
CA ASP A 816 -2.06 48.36 1.41
C ASP A 816 -1.03 49.14 2.26
N ALA A 817 -0.43 50.16 1.63
CA ALA A 817 0.56 51.02 2.26
C ALA A 817 0.20 52.50 2.10
N ALA A 818 0.34 53.26 3.19
CA ALA A 818 0.25 54.72 3.13
C ALA A 818 1.57 55.29 2.60
N ALA A 819 1.52 56.29 1.71
CA ALA A 819 2.72 56.90 1.14
C ALA A 819 2.78 58.43 1.31
N ARG A 820 4.01 58.94 1.39
CA ARG A 820 4.35 60.37 1.41
C ARG A 820 5.57 60.63 0.56
N LYS A 821 5.62 61.80 -0.07
CA LYS A 821 6.80 62.27 -0.79
C LYS A 821 7.73 62.97 0.19
N VAL A 822 9.03 62.75 0.03
CA VAL A 822 10.09 63.46 0.76
C VAL A 822 11.10 64.00 -0.25
N LEU A 823 11.46 65.28 -0.08
CA LEU A 823 12.45 65.94 -0.90
C LEU A 823 13.77 65.98 -0.14
N ILE A 824 14.79 65.30 -0.69
CA ILE A 824 16.16 65.41 -0.22
C ILE A 824 16.83 66.54 -1.00
N GLN A 825 17.29 67.56 -0.31
CA GLN A 825 17.99 68.71 -0.86
C GLN A 825 19.14 69.06 0.07
N ARG A 826 20.36 69.02 -0.46
CA ARG A 826 21.58 69.43 0.24
C ARG A 826 21.80 70.92 0.15
#